data_AF-A0A0B1P2E4-F1
#
_entry.id   AF-A0A0B1P2E4-F1
#
_cell.length_a   1.000
_cell.length_b   1.000
_cell.length_c   1.000
_cell.angle_alpha   90.00
_cell.angle_beta   90.00
_cell.angle_gamma   90.00
#
_symmetry.space_group_name_H-M   'P 1'
#
loop_
_entity.id
_entity.type
_entity.pdbx_description
1 polymer ?
#
loop_
_entity_poly.entity_id
_entity_poly.type
_entity_poly.pdbx_seq_one_letter_code
_entity_poly.pdbx_strand_id
1 'polypeptide(L)'
;MINSCHLKTDIEDELAPVETSRSQGIQAYEQETLQDEKELERLLTQNIQDNSSKLTLTQKVRKLLFLSSDFHLNQVEPNEKIKYKNKMENQRKKRKEPLGIEQNSEEEVELLLEIEEGVFSDSSNEIGEKRKPSHRKRFEQRQSKFQTMAWQKKYLTRCLAATGLCVLLLLMFKQMLKCKSTRSPLMKMKSNGTTLFAPTTILISLDGFRPDFLNRGITPRLNSMRQEGFSPAYMLPSFPSVTFPNHYTLVTGLYPESHGIVSNVFWDEELKEQFYYTKPIAMNKKWWGGEPIWVTAEKQGVKTAVHMWPGSEAHIMNTEPTYLDKFNAKTTMKEKSERVLELLDKGSFQDGYNEYMRPQLIATYVPHVDADGHFYGPNTTEIRNTISGADQMLDEILLGLERRNLTNIVNVIVVSDHGMATTDIDRMIQLDDLLDLSKIDHIDGWPLIGLHPKRDVDVDELFEQLSQKVASNPNLNVYMRDKNMPERYHFSNNKRIAPIWLVPMTGWAITTKEEFDIKESKRKGLQYHPRGLHGYDHEHPLMHSIFIATGPAFPQISSNRIKPFQNTEVYNIVCYTLDLMPSSNNGTLPLPLLPIDPQEPDFTYEIPVDPEDSLVSIPLEDQNKTTISFPLASVTPDEISSDNLDNKAEINSSENFDFLKVGFNWLSSKETDFREWFEEISAKIKALSNKSLAWIDKKPDY
;
A
#
# COMPACT_ATOMS: atom_id res chain seq x y z
N MET A 1 -42.40 56.82 24.15
CA MET A 1 -42.14 57.99 23.29
C MET A 1 -41.22 57.48 22.19
N ILE A 2 -41.66 57.25 20.94
CA ILE A 2 -42.04 58.24 19.89
C ILE A 2 -40.76 58.96 19.38
N ASN A 3 -40.34 58.98 18.10
CA ASN A 3 -40.87 58.54 16.78
C ASN A 3 -39.92 57.48 16.11
N SER A 4 -40.21 56.74 15.02
CA SER A 4 -41.36 56.62 14.08
C SER A 4 -41.48 57.58 12.87
N CYS A 5 -40.78 57.32 11.74
CA CYS A 5 -41.18 57.60 10.32
C CYS A 5 -40.11 57.06 9.34
N HIS A 6 -40.41 56.12 8.43
CA HIS A 6 -41.09 56.24 7.11
C HIS A 6 -40.25 56.88 5.98
N LEU A 7 -39.90 56.07 4.97
CA LEU A 7 -40.18 56.37 3.56
C LEU A 7 -40.11 55.09 2.70
N LYS A 8 -41.11 54.90 1.82
CA LYS A 8 -41.06 53.98 0.68
C LYS A 8 -40.60 54.79 -0.54
N THR A 9 -39.85 54.17 -1.44
CA THR A 9 -40.05 54.32 -2.89
C THR A 9 -39.31 53.22 -3.66
N ASP A 10 -40.11 52.50 -4.43
CA ASP A 10 -39.88 51.73 -5.66
C ASP A 10 -38.54 51.88 -6.39
N ILE A 11 -38.04 50.77 -6.93
CA ILE A 11 -37.58 50.59 -8.33
C ILE A 11 -37.62 49.09 -8.64
N GLU A 12 -38.47 48.70 -9.60
CA GLU A 12 -38.27 47.48 -10.39
C GLU A 12 -37.33 47.86 -11.55
N ASP A 13 -36.17 47.20 -11.65
CA ASP A 13 -35.34 46.97 -12.87
C ASP A 13 -33.86 46.77 -12.48
N GLU A 14 -33.47 45.55 -12.11
CA GLU A 14 -32.06 45.09 -12.24
C GLU A 14 -31.93 43.55 -12.11
N LEU A 15 -32.47 42.81 -13.09
CA LEU A 15 -32.24 41.36 -13.27
C LEU A 15 -31.51 41.04 -14.59
N ALA A 16 -30.43 41.75 -14.84
CA ALA A 16 -29.31 41.40 -15.73
C ALA A 16 -28.21 42.46 -15.53
N PRO A 17 -27.02 42.13 -14.97
CA PRO A 17 -26.09 41.22 -15.65
C PRO A 17 -25.13 40.43 -14.71
N VAL A 18 -25.31 39.12 -14.58
CA VAL A 18 -24.30 38.24 -13.92
C VAL A 18 -23.89 37.04 -14.79
N GLU A 19 -24.72 36.63 -15.75
CA GLU A 19 -24.39 35.51 -16.66
C GLU A 19 -23.40 35.89 -17.77
N THR A 20 -23.36 37.16 -18.19
CA THR A 20 -22.46 37.65 -19.26
C THR A 20 -20.98 37.61 -18.89
N SER A 21 -20.64 37.84 -17.61
CA SER A 21 -19.24 37.77 -17.15
C SER A 21 -18.72 36.33 -17.04
N ARG A 22 -19.62 35.34 -16.90
CA ARG A 22 -19.24 33.92 -16.84
C ARG A 22 -19.07 33.30 -18.23
N SER A 23 -19.81 33.79 -19.24
CA SER A 23 -19.69 33.30 -20.63
C SER A 23 -18.40 33.74 -21.32
N GLN A 24 -17.90 34.96 -21.06
CA GLN A 24 -16.68 35.46 -21.69
C GLN A 24 -15.42 34.70 -21.25
N GLY A 25 -15.33 34.30 -19.97
CA GLY A 25 -14.21 33.49 -19.48
C GLY A 25 -14.17 32.08 -20.08
N ILE A 26 -15.34 31.47 -20.32
CA ILE A 26 -15.45 30.15 -20.96
C ILE A 26 -15.10 30.25 -22.44
N GLN A 27 -15.58 31.27 -23.15
CA GLN A 27 -15.20 31.48 -24.57
C GLN A 27 -13.70 31.78 -24.75
N ALA A 28 -13.05 32.47 -23.82
CA ALA A 28 -11.61 32.69 -23.87
C ALA A 28 -10.85 31.36 -23.72
N TYR A 29 -11.24 30.52 -22.76
CA TYR A 29 -10.65 29.19 -22.54
C TYR A 29 -10.89 28.24 -23.72
N GLU A 30 -12.09 28.24 -24.31
CA GLU A 30 -12.39 27.46 -25.52
C GLU A 30 -11.58 27.94 -26.73
N GLN A 31 -11.34 29.25 -26.89
CA GLN A 31 -10.50 29.78 -27.96
C GLN A 31 -9.01 29.44 -27.79
N GLU A 32 -8.49 29.48 -26.56
CA GLU A 32 -7.12 29.05 -26.22
C GLU A 32 -6.94 27.56 -26.51
N THR A 33 -7.87 26.71 -26.05
CA THR A 33 -7.87 25.27 -26.34
C THR A 33 -7.94 24.98 -27.86
N LEU A 34 -8.76 25.74 -28.60
CA LEU A 34 -8.84 25.64 -30.07
C LEU A 34 -7.62 26.21 -30.82
N GLN A 35 -6.77 27.01 -30.18
CA GLN A 35 -5.47 27.40 -30.72
C GLN A 35 -4.43 26.32 -30.45
N ASP A 36 -4.39 25.76 -29.25
CA ASP A 36 -3.50 24.65 -28.90
C ASP A 36 -3.75 23.41 -29.75
N GLU A 37 -5.02 23.03 -30.00
CA GLU A 37 -5.36 21.94 -30.91
C GLU A 37 -4.90 22.21 -32.34
N LYS A 38 -5.02 23.46 -32.83
CA LYS A 38 -4.55 23.85 -34.17
C LYS A 38 -3.03 23.90 -34.28
N GLU A 39 -2.34 24.27 -33.21
CA GLU A 39 -0.88 24.23 -33.15
C GLU A 39 -0.39 22.78 -33.11
N LEU A 40 -1.06 21.91 -32.35
CA LEU A 40 -0.82 20.47 -32.33
C LEU A 40 -1.06 19.83 -33.70
N GLU A 41 -2.15 20.17 -34.41
CA GLU A 41 -2.37 19.74 -35.81
C GLU A 41 -1.28 20.27 -36.75
N ARG A 42 -0.80 21.50 -36.55
CA ARG A 42 0.32 22.07 -37.33
C ARG A 42 1.61 21.30 -37.13
N LEU A 43 1.97 21.02 -35.88
CA LEU A 43 3.16 20.26 -35.50
C LEU A 43 3.09 18.81 -35.99
N LEU A 44 1.92 18.17 -35.91
CA LEU A 44 1.67 16.84 -36.48
C LEU A 44 1.79 16.85 -38.01
N THR A 45 1.30 17.90 -38.69
CA THR A 45 1.38 18.04 -40.15
C THR A 45 2.83 18.30 -40.61
N GLN A 46 3.60 19.10 -39.88
CA GLN A 46 5.04 19.30 -40.14
C GLN A 46 5.84 18.01 -39.95
N ASN A 47 5.60 17.25 -38.86
CA ASN A 47 6.23 15.95 -38.63
C ASN A 47 5.91 14.90 -39.71
N ILE A 48 4.79 15.05 -40.43
CA ILE A 48 4.39 14.20 -41.56
C ILE A 48 5.10 14.60 -42.87
N GLN A 49 5.53 15.85 -43.04
CA GLN A 49 6.31 16.27 -44.21
C GLN A 49 7.80 15.90 -44.09
N ASP A 50 8.41 16.04 -42.90
CA ASP A 50 9.86 15.83 -42.72
C ASP A 50 10.29 14.34 -42.71
N ASN A 51 9.38 13.39 -42.50
CA ASN A 51 9.70 11.95 -42.46
C ASN A 51 9.57 11.20 -43.81
N SER A 52 9.82 11.90 -44.93
CA SER A 52 9.65 11.37 -46.29
C SER A 52 10.96 10.98 -47.01
N SER A 53 12.06 10.68 -46.30
CA SER A 53 13.28 10.16 -46.95
C SER A 53 14.21 9.24 -46.13
N LYS A 54 13.71 8.05 -45.72
CA LYS A 54 14.45 6.77 -45.89
C LYS A 54 13.56 5.57 -45.55
N LEU A 55 13.60 4.56 -46.42
CA LEU A 55 12.63 3.46 -46.48
C LEU A 55 13.25 2.15 -45.98
N THR A 56 12.61 1.51 -44.99
CA THR A 56 12.55 0.05 -44.65
C THR A 56 12.15 -0.06 -43.16
N LEU A 57 11.20 -0.89 -42.70
CA LEU A 57 10.30 -1.82 -43.39
C LEU A 57 8.95 -1.87 -42.62
N THR A 58 7.86 -1.97 -43.38
CA THR A 58 6.44 -2.18 -43.02
C THR A 58 6.15 -3.19 -41.88
N GLN A 59 5.05 -3.12 -41.09
CA GLN A 59 3.92 -2.17 -41.01
C GLN A 59 3.11 -2.36 -39.69
N LYS A 60 2.78 -1.24 -39.03
CA LYS A 60 1.54 -0.91 -38.28
C LYS A 60 0.45 -1.99 -38.24
N VAL A 61 0.00 -2.49 -37.09
CA VAL A 61 -0.87 -1.79 -36.09
C VAL A 61 -1.83 -0.78 -36.73
N ARG A 62 -3.07 -1.21 -37.02
CA ARG A 62 -4.21 -0.26 -36.96
C ARG A 62 -5.56 -0.94 -36.66
N LYS A 63 -6.21 -0.38 -35.63
CA LYS A 63 -7.62 -0.49 -35.24
C LYS A 63 -8.16 -1.87 -34.85
N LEU A 64 -8.43 -1.99 -33.55
CA LEU A 64 -9.62 -2.67 -33.04
C LEU A 64 -10.29 -1.79 -31.97
N LEU A 65 -11.07 -0.82 -32.44
CA LEU A 65 -12.15 -0.16 -31.69
C LEU A 65 -13.24 0.19 -32.71
N PHE A 66 -14.25 -0.68 -32.81
CA PHE A 66 -15.68 -0.38 -32.93
C PHE A 66 -16.47 -1.71 -32.88
N LEU A 67 -17.71 -1.64 -32.39
CA LEU A 67 -18.56 -2.78 -32.02
C LEU A 67 -19.48 -3.26 -33.17
N SER A 68 -20.02 -4.47 -32.97
CA SER A 68 -21.34 -4.98 -33.42
C SER A 68 -21.50 -5.82 -34.70
N SER A 69 -22.46 -6.75 -34.60
CA SER A 69 -23.19 -7.56 -35.60
C SER A 69 -22.46 -8.55 -36.53
N ASP A 70 -22.72 -9.83 -36.25
CA ASP A 70 -23.18 -10.91 -37.15
C ASP A 70 -22.55 -11.24 -38.53
N PHE A 71 -22.41 -12.56 -38.69
CA PHE A 71 -22.52 -13.40 -39.92
C PHE A 71 -21.44 -13.40 -41.01
N HIS A 72 -20.80 -14.58 -41.11
CA HIS A 72 -20.29 -15.27 -42.31
C HIS A 72 -20.07 -14.52 -43.63
N LEU A 73 -18.86 -14.67 -44.19
CA LEU A 73 -18.67 -15.41 -45.45
C LEU A 73 -17.20 -15.85 -45.69
N ASN A 74 -17.02 -17.10 -46.11
CA ASN A 74 -15.72 -17.69 -46.50
C ASN A 74 -15.37 -17.34 -47.95
N GLN A 75 -14.09 -17.06 -48.22
CA GLN A 75 -13.35 -17.49 -49.43
C GLN A 75 -11.85 -17.57 -49.05
N VAL A 76 -10.97 -18.47 -49.53
CA VAL A 76 -10.99 -19.81 -50.17
C VAL A 76 -9.49 -20.07 -50.50
N GLU A 77 -8.98 -21.29 -50.28
CA GLU A 77 -7.61 -21.69 -50.66
C GLU A 77 -7.45 -21.85 -52.20
N PRO A 78 -6.25 -22.19 -52.72
CA PRO A 78 -6.08 -23.63 -53.05
C PRO A 78 -4.64 -24.20 -53.03
N ASN A 79 -4.47 -25.39 -52.45
CA ASN A 79 -3.79 -26.59 -52.98
C ASN A 79 -3.77 -27.66 -51.88
N GLU A 80 -4.04 -28.96 -52.11
CA GLU A 80 -3.72 -29.80 -53.27
C GLU A 80 -4.76 -30.94 -53.51
N LYS A 81 -4.64 -31.69 -54.61
CA LYS A 81 -5.63 -32.70 -55.07
C LYS A 81 -5.15 -34.16 -54.94
N ILE A 82 -6.10 -35.08 -54.68
CA ILE A 82 -6.22 -36.55 -55.02
C ILE A 82 -7.04 -37.24 -53.91
N LYS A 83 -8.04 -38.14 -54.06
CA LYS A 83 -8.92 -38.75 -55.10
C LYS A 83 -10.21 -39.21 -54.33
N TYR A 84 -11.38 -39.60 -54.86
CA TYR A 84 -11.92 -39.88 -56.21
C TYR A 84 -13.48 -39.82 -56.17
N LYS A 85 -14.12 -39.57 -57.34
CA LYS A 85 -15.50 -40.00 -57.77
C LYS A 85 -16.76 -39.85 -56.86
N ASN A 86 -17.62 -38.92 -57.32
CA ASN A 86 -19.02 -39.13 -57.80
C ASN A 86 -20.26 -38.63 -56.97
N LYS A 87 -21.18 -38.00 -57.73
CA LYS A 87 -22.61 -37.64 -57.48
C LYS A 87 -22.89 -36.45 -56.52
N MET A 88 -23.58 -35.34 -56.88
CA MET A 88 -24.82 -35.05 -57.68
C MET A 88 -26.07 -35.77 -57.13
N GLU A 89 -27.21 -35.18 -56.75
CA GLU A 89 -27.84 -33.83 -56.80
C GLU A 89 -28.65 -33.59 -55.48
N ASN A 90 -29.05 -32.42 -54.98
CA ASN A 90 -29.43 -31.08 -55.47
C ASN A 90 -30.97 -30.81 -55.61
N GLN A 91 -31.41 -29.67 -55.04
CA GLN A 91 -32.68 -28.92 -55.20
C GLN A 91 -34.00 -29.38 -54.52
N ARG A 92 -34.47 -28.54 -53.58
CA ARG A 92 -35.89 -28.12 -53.46
C ARG A 92 -36.15 -26.89 -54.33
N LYS A 93 -37.30 -26.81 -55.01
CA LYS A 93 -37.93 -25.65 -55.71
C LYS A 93 -39.42 -26.05 -55.96
N LYS A 94 -40.43 -25.17 -56.15
CA LYS A 94 -40.47 -23.74 -56.54
C LYS A 94 -41.85 -23.11 -56.18
N ARG A 95 -41.85 -21.84 -55.75
CA ARG A 95 -42.73 -20.68 -56.09
C ARG A 95 -44.19 -20.88 -56.60
N LYS A 96 -45.12 -20.01 -56.11
CA LYS A 96 -45.57 -18.77 -56.81
C LYS A 96 -46.50 -17.84 -55.94
N GLU A 97 -46.57 -16.58 -56.36
CA GLU A 97 -47.36 -15.39 -55.92
C GLU A 97 -48.88 -15.46 -56.29
N PRO A 98 -49.78 -14.46 -56.02
CA PRO A 98 -49.58 -13.02 -55.68
C PRO A 98 -50.51 -12.33 -54.61
N LEU A 99 -50.22 -11.03 -54.37
CA LEU A 99 -50.98 -9.84 -53.86
C LEU A 99 -52.44 -10.01 -53.33
N GLY A 100 -52.98 -9.19 -52.40
CA GLY A 100 -52.47 -8.02 -51.65
C GLY A 100 -53.62 -7.16 -51.05
N ILE A 101 -53.25 -6.06 -50.36
CA ILE A 101 -53.99 -4.80 -50.01
C ILE A 101 -54.23 -4.51 -48.50
N GLU A 102 -54.03 -3.23 -48.17
CA GLU A 102 -54.30 -2.34 -47.01
C GLU A 102 -55.40 -2.73 -45.97
N GLN A 103 -55.58 -2.13 -44.79
CA GLN A 103 -54.88 -1.22 -43.83
C GLN A 103 -56.01 -0.67 -42.90
N ASN A 104 -55.74 -0.36 -41.62
CA ASN A 104 -56.70 0.25 -40.64
C ASN A 104 -57.90 -0.65 -40.23
N SER A 105 -58.60 -0.47 -39.09
CA SER A 105 -58.32 0.23 -37.82
C SER A 105 -59.38 -0.21 -36.77
N GLU A 106 -58.94 -0.43 -35.53
CA GLU A 106 -59.64 -0.17 -34.24
C GLU A 106 -61.06 -0.72 -33.93
N GLU A 107 -61.43 -0.60 -32.65
CA GLU A 107 -62.75 -0.79 -32.01
C GLU A 107 -63.34 -2.23 -31.87
N GLU A 108 -62.94 -2.87 -30.76
CA GLU A 108 -63.78 -3.24 -29.60
C GLU A 108 -65.17 -3.94 -29.71
N VAL A 109 -65.40 -4.80 -28.69
CA VAL A 109 -66.70 -5.11 -28.05
C VAL A 109 -67.64 -6.18 -28.67
N GLU A 110 -67.57 -7.39 -28.05
CA GLU A 110 -68.71 -8.10 -27.41
C GLU A 110 -69.49 -9.26 -28.11
N LEU A 111 -69.34 -10.44 -27.48
CA LEU A 111 -70.28 -11.56 -27.24
C LEU A 111 -71.15 -12.27 -28.32
N LEU A 112 -71.14 -13.61 -28.18
CA LEU A 112 -72.24 -14.60 -28.27
C LEU A 112 -72.71 -15.20 -29.62
N LEU A 113 -72.59 -16.54 -29.64
CA LEU A 113 -73.47 -17.59 -30.18
C LEU A 113 -73.59 -17.88 -31.70
N GLU A 114 -73.20 -19.13 -32.01
CA GLU A 114 -73.85 -20.17 -32.84
C GLU A 114 -74.94 -19.80 -33.87
N ILE A 115 -74.86 -20.42 -35.07
CA ILE A 115 -75.92 -21.29 -35.64
C ILE A 115 -75.49 -21.97 -36.98
N GLU A 116 -75.82 -23.27 -37.12
CA GLU A 116 -76.11 -24.08 -38.34
C GLU A 116 -75.18 -24.09 -39.60
N GLU A 117 -75.28 -25.04 -40.54
CA GLU A 117 -75.41 -26.52 -40.52
C GLU A 117 -75.16 -27.03 -41.96
N GLY A 118 -74.98 -28.34 -42.21
CA GLY A 118 -74.83 -28.81 -43.61
C GLY A 118 -74.45 -30.29 -43.89
N VAL A 119 -75.38 -31.23 -43.64
CA VAL A 119 -75.75 -32.46 -44.42
C VAL A 119 -74.69 -33.16 -45.32
N PHE A 120 -74.55 -34.50 -45.39
CA PHE A 120 -75.57 -35.54 -45.66
C PHE A 120 -75.04 -37.00 -45.43
N SER A 121 -75.91 -37.92 -44.94
CA SER A 121 -76.04 -39.40 -45.18
C SER A 121 -74.80 -40.35 -45.19
N ASP A 122 -74.88 -41.65 -44.87
CA ASP A 122 -76.04 -42.55 -44.71
C ASP A 122 -75.78 -43.73 -43.72
N SER A 123 -76.82 -44.54 -43.47
CA SER A 123 -76.90 -45.60 -42.46
C SER A 123 -76.81 -47.04 -43.02
N SER A 124 -76.53 -48.02 -42.15
CA SER A 124 -77.29 -49.29 -42.05
C SER A 124 -76.80 -50.21 -40.91
N ASN A 125 -77.74 -50.98 -40.35
CA ASN A 125 -77.52 -51.98 -39.29
C ASN A 125 -77.12 -53.34 -39.89
N GLU A 126 -76.51 -54.25 -39.10
CA GLU A 126 -77.19 -55.46 -38.61
C GLU A 126 -76.36 -56.37 -37.67
N ILE A 127 -77.04 -57.36 -37.11
CA ILE A 127 -76.64 -58.23 -35.98
C ILE A 127 -76.08 -59.57 -36.49
N GLY A 128 -75.05 -60.13 -35.84
CA GLY A 128 -74.52 -61.47 -36.18
C GLY A 128 -73.70 -62.12 -35.06
N GLU A 129 -74.09 -63.32 -34.62
CA GLU A 129 -73.52 -64.02 -33.45
C GLU A 129 -72.28 -64.90 -33.72
N LYS A 130 -71.60 -65.24 -32.60
CA LYS A 130 -71.01 -66.56 -32.23
C LYS A 130 -69.56 -66.93 -32.64
N ARG A 131 -68.78 -67.18 -31.56
CA ARG A 131 -67.67 -68.17 -31.38
C ARG A 131 -66.31 -67.79 -32.02
N LYS A 132 -65.14 -68.05 -31.42
CA LYS A 132 -64.74 -68.70 -30.13
C LYS A 132 -63.36 -68.14 -29.65
N PRO A 133 -62.89 -68.41 -28.42
CA PRO A 133 -61.85 -67.59 -27.78
C PRO A 133 -60.43 -68.20 -27.76
N SER A 134 -59.41 -67.36 -28.00
CA SER A 134 -58.09 -67.39 -27.36
C SER A 134 -57.33 -66.09 -27.70
N HIS A 135 -56.37 -65.67 -26.84
CA HIS A 135 -55.48 -64.47 -26.91
C HIS A 135 -55.80 -63.23 -26.06
N ARG A 136 -57.06 -62.97 -25.64
CA ARG A 136 -57.41 -61.71 -24.96
C ARG A 136 -56.64 -61.41 -23.65
N LYS A 137 -56.31 -62.43 -22.85
CA LYS A 137 -55.61 -62.27 -21.56
C LYS A 137 -54.14 -61.83 -21.64
N ARG A 138 -53.50 -61.80 -22.82
CA ARG A 138 -52.07 -61.40 -22.96
C ARG A 138 -51.85 -59.96 -23.44
N PHE A 139 -52.90 -59.27 -23.91
CA PHE A 139 -52.82 -57.89 -24.37
C PHE A 139 -53.27 -56.87 -23.29
N GLU A 140 -54.39 -57.14 -22.61
CA GLU A 140 -54.94 -56.25 -21.57
C GLU A 140 -53.97 -56.04 -20.39
N GLN A 141 -53.17 -57.07 -20.04
CA GLN A 141 -52.15 -56.99 -18.98
C GLN A 141 -50.88 -56.23 -19.39
N ARG A 142 -50.67 -55.97 -20.70
CA ARG A 142 -49.59 -55.10 -21.19
C ARG A 142 -50.06 -53.63 -21.25
N GLN A 143 -51.31 -53.40 -21.65
CA GLN A 143 -51.85 -52.05 -21.82
C GLN A 143 -52.04 -51.32 -20.47
N SER A 144 -52.49 -52.01 -19.42
CA SER A 144 -52.58 -51.43 -18.07
C SER A 144 -51.22 -51.12 -17.43
N LYS A 145 -50.18 -51.91 -17.73
CA LYS A 145 -48.79 -51.62 -17.32
C LYS A 145 -48.22 -50.39 -18.02
N PHE A 146 -48.52 -50.18 -19.30
CA PHE A 146 -48.08 -48.97 -20.01
C PHE A 146 -48.77 -47.70 -19.49
N GLN A 147 -50.07 -47.75 -19.17
CA GLN A 147 -50.78 -46.61 -18.58
C GLN A 147 -50.30 -46.28 -17.15
N THR A 148 -50.08 -47.29 -16.30
CA THR A 148 -49.55 -47.07 -14.94
C THR A 148 -48.11 -46.56 -14.96
N MET A 149 -47.22 -47.08 -15.83
CA MET A 149 -45.87 -46.54 -16.00
C MET A 149 -45.86 -45.11 -16.58
N ALA A 150 -46.78 -44.77 -17.49
CA ALA A 150 -46.91 -43.40 -18.01
C ALA A 150 -47.40 -42.41 -16.93
N TRP A 151 -48.33 -42.83 -16.08
CA TRP A 151 -48.81 -42.04 -14.95
C TRP A 151 -47.73 -41.86 -13.87
N GLN A 152 -47.02 -42.94 -13.52
CA GLN A 152 -45.86 -42.89 -12.62
C GLN A 152 -44.73 -42.00 -13.16
N LYS A 153 -44.43 -42.03 -14.46
CA LYS A 153 -43.46 -41.10 -15.08
C LYS A 153 -43.91 -39.65 -15.01
N LYS A 154 -45.19 -39.36 -15.27
CA LYS A 154 -45.76 -37.99 -15.12
C LYS A 154 -45.78 -37.51 -13.67
N TYR A 155 -45.99 -38.42 -12.72
CA TYR A 155 -45.92 -38.11 -11.29
C TYR A 155 -44.46 -37.83 -10.87
N LEU A 156 -43.52 -38.68 -11.30
CA LEU A 156 -42.08 -38.52 -11.04
C LEU A 156 -41.53 -37.21 -11.62
N THR A 157 -41.88 -36.83 -12.86
CA THR A 157 -41.44 -35.54 -13.42
C THR A 157 -42.04 -34.34 -12.71
N ARG A 158 -43.29 -34.43 -12.24
CA ARG A 158 -43.91 -33.39 -11.39
C ARG A 158 -43.25 -33.30 -10.02
N CYS A 159 -42.93 -34.42 -9.39
CA CYS A 159 -42.16 -34.44 -8.14
C CYS A 159 -40.76 -33.84 -8.33
N LEU A 160 -40.04 -34.20 -9.41
CA LEU A 160 -38.72 -33.65 -9.71
C LEU A 160 -38.78 -32.13 -9.98
N ALA A 161 -39.78 -31.66 -10.71
CA ALA A 161 -40.00 -30.23 -10.93
C ALA A 161 -40.34 -29.49 -9.62
N ALA A 162 -41.17 -30.08 -8.76
CA ALA A 162 -41.49 -29.52 -7.44
C ALA A 162 -40.26 -29.48 -6.53
N THR A 163 -39.44 -30.54 -6.48
CA THR A 163 -38.17 -30.52 -5.72
C THR A 163 -37.18 -29.51 -6.29
N GLY A 164 -37.11 -29.36 -7.62
CA GLY A 164 -36.29 -28.33 -8.26
C GLY A 164 -36.75 -26.92 -7.87
N LEU A 165 -38.05 -26.66 -7.88
CA LEU A 165 -38.64 -25.40 -7.44
C LEU A 165 -38.37 -25.14 -5.94
N CYS A 166 -38.53 -26.15 -5.08
CA CYS A 166 -38.21 -26.03 -3.66
C CYS A 166 -36.72 -25.75 -3.40
N VAL A 167 -35.81 -26.39 -4.15
CA VAL A 167 -34.37 -26.09 -4.06
C VAL A 167 -34.08 -24.68 -4.54
N LEU A 168 -34.72 -24.21 -5.62
CA LEU A 168 -34.54 -22.86 -6.15
C LEU A 168 -35.10 -21.80 -5.17
N LEU A 169 -36.25 -22.05 -4.54
CA LEU A 169 -36.81 -21.23 -3.47
C LEU A 169 -35.93 -21.23 -2.21
N LEU A 170 -35.33 -22.37 -1.84
CA LEU A 170 -34.37 -22.45 -0.72
C LEU A 170 -33.05 -21.72 -1.04
N LEU A 171 -32.58 -21.76 -2.29
CA LEU A 171 -31.43 -20.98 -2.75
C LEU A 171 -31.75 -19.48 -2.70
N MET A 172 -32.89 -19.05 -3.23
CA MET A 172 -33.34 -17.65 -3.12
C MET A 172 -33.53 -17.22 -1.67
N PHE A 173 -34.11 -18.06 -0.81
CA PHE A 173 -34.26 -17.77 0.62
C PHE A 173 -32.90 -17.67 1.32
N LYS A 174 -31.95 -18.56 1.02
CA LYS A 174 -30.56 -18.47 1.48
C LYS A 174 -29.89 -17.18 1.00
N GLN A 175 -30.19 -16.74 -0.22
CA GLN A 175 -29.66 -15.48 -0.79
C GLN A 175 -30.30 -14.25 -0.15
N MET A 176 -31.61 -14.28 0.14
CA MET A 176 -32.31 -13.24 0.91
C MET A 176 -31.85 -13.18 2.38
N LEU A 177 -31.54 -14.32 3.00
CA LEU A 177 -30.89 -14.37 4.32
C LEU A 177 -29.49 -13.78 4.26
N LYS A 178 -28.72 -14.04 3.19
CA LYS A 178 -27.42 -13.40 2.95
C LYS A 178 -27.54 -11.87 2.83
N CYS A 179 -28.54 -11.37 2.07
CA CYS A 179 -28.83 -9.94 1.97
C CYS A 179 -29.39 -9.31 3.26
N LYS A 180 -30.06 -10.08 4.13
CA LYS A 180 -30.45 -9.60 5.47
C LYS A 180 -29.30 -9.57 6.46
N SER A 181 -28.26 -10.37 6.25
CA SER A 181 -27.02 -10.36 7.05
C SER A 181 -26.08 -9.19 6.72
N THR A 182 -26.34 -8.44 5.66
CA THR A 182 -25.60 -7.22 5.26
C THR A 182 -26.39 -5.95 5.58
N ARG A 183 -27.15 -5.94 6.67
CA ARG A 183 -27.24 -4.70 7.46
C ARG A 183 -26.06 -4.71 8.41
N SER A 184 -25.09 -3.83 8.16
CA SER A 184 -24.14 -3.46 9.20
C SER A 184 -24.91 -3.09 10.47
N PRO A 185 -24.35 -3.33 11.68
CA PRO A 185 -24.87 -2.65 12.85
C PRO A 185 -24.93 -1.16 12.52
N LEU A 186 -26.02 -0.48 12.89
CA LEU A 186 -26.20 0.94 12.61
C LEU A 186 -25.05 1.71 13.27
N MET A 187 -24.02 1.99 12.47
CA MET A 187 -22.73 2.52 12.93
C MET A 187 -23.01 3.78 13.73
N LYS A 188 -22.57 3.80 15.00
CA LYS A 188 -23.10 4.77 15.96
C LYS A 188 -22.56 6.17 15.65
N MET A 189 -23.32 6.91 14.83
CA MET A 189 -22.99 8.27 14.42
C MET A 189 -22.79 9.17 15.64
N LYS A 190 -21.77 10.03 15.56
CA LYS A 190 -21.36 10.98 16.59
C LYS A 190 -21.46 12.40 16.03
N SER A 191 -21.87 13.34 16.87
CA SER A 191 -21.97 14.75 16.48
C SER A 191 -20.72 15.52 16.88
N ASN A 192 -20.22 16.38 15.99
CA ASN A 192 -19.24 17.43 16.34
C ASN A 192 -19.94 18.76 16.72
N GLY A 193 -21.26 18.76 16.88
CA GLY A 193 -22.09 19.94 17.12
C GLY A 193 -22.78 20.49 15.86
N THR A 194 -22.19 20.32 14.67
CA THR A 194 -22.80 20.77 13.40
C THR A 194 -23.32 19.61 12.55
N THR A 195 -22.60 18.50 12.54
CA THR A 195 -22.75 17.42 11.56
C THR A 195 -22.58 16.06 12.22
N LEU A 196 -23.25 15.03 11.69
CA LEU A 196 -23.10 13.65 12.14
C LEU A 196 -22.02 12.93 11.33
N PHE A 197 -21.00 12.43 12.03
CA PHE A 197 -19.91 11.63 11.48
C PHE A 197 -19.92 10.21 12.02
N ALA A 198 -19.50 9.25 11.21
CA ALA A 198 -19.17 7.92 11.69
C ALA A 198 -17.87 7.96 12.55
N PRO A 199 -17.69 7.01 13.49
CA PRO A 199 -16.38 6.76 14.11
C PRO A 199 -15.28 6.73 13.06
N THR A 200 -14.18 7.44 13.33
CA THR A 200 -13.03 7.56 12.42
C THR A 200 -11.79 7.07 13.14
N THR A 201 -10.87 6.41 12.45
CA THR A 201 -9.56 5.99 12.97
C THR A 201 -8.47 6.46 12.02
N ILE A 202 -7.50 7.18 12.56
CA ILE A 202 -6.27 7.57 11.85
C ILE A 202 -5.16 6.63 12.35
N LEU A 203 -4.54 5.89 11.44
CA LEU A 203 -3.40 5.03 11.68
C LEU A 203 -2.15 5.68 11.08
N ILE A 204 -1.19 6.05 11.92
CA ILE A 204 0.03 6.79 11.54
C ILE A 204 1.22 5.87 11.82
N SER A 205 1.97 5.49 10.80
CA SER A 205 3.24 4.78 10.98
C SER A 205 4.41 5.76 10.91
N LEU A 206 5.20 5.81 11.97
CA LEU A 206 6.50 6.49 12.04
C LEU A 206 7.59 5.42 11.86
N ASP A 207 8.14 5.33 10.65
CA ASP A 207 9.12 4.29 10.31
C ASP A 207 10.37 4.37 11.20
N GLY A 208 10.86 3.22 11.67
CA GLY A 208 12.05 3.11 12.51
C GLY A 208 11.96 3.80 13.88
N PHE A 209 10.77 4.26 14.30
CA PHE A 209 10.63 5.02 15.55
C PHE A 209 10.73 4.10 16.78
N ARG A 210 11.90 4.14 17.44
CA ARG A 210 12.24 3.30 18.58
C ARG A 210 11.66 3.84 19.91
N PRO A 211 11.16 3.00 20.85
CA PRO A 211 10.49 3.46 22.07
C PRO A 211 11.28 4.40 22.99
N ASP A 212 12.61 4.28 23.06
CA ASP A 212 13.45 5.18 23.88
C ASP A 212 13.45 6.63 23.37
N PHE A 213 13.10 6.87 22.09
CA PHE A 213 13.00 8.22 21.53
C PHE A 213 11.96 9.07 22.27
N LEU A 214 10.94 8.43 22.87
CA LEU A 214 9.95 9.07 23.74
C LEU A 214 10.56 9.65 25.03
N ASN A 215 11.69 9.12 25.50
CA ASN A 215 12.34 9.52 26.75
C ASN A 215 13.38 10.65 26.55
N ARG A 216 13.62 11.09 25.31
CA ARG A 216 14.67 12.08 24.95
C ARG A 216 14.30 13.54 25.22
N GLY A 217 13.12 13.82 25.75
CA GLY A 217 12.64 15.16 26.08
C GLY A 217 12.29 16.06 24.88
N ILE A 218 12.14 15.47 23.69
CA ILE A 218 11.91 16.17 22.40
C ILE A 218 10.60 15.74 21.71
N THR A 219 9.74 15.03 22.44
CA THR A 219 8.49 14.43 21.96
C THR A 219 7.31 14.75 22.88
N PRO A 220 7.04 16.04 23.18
CA PRO A 220 6.00 16.43 24.14
C PRO A 220 4.59 15.95 23.72
N ARG A 221 4.24 15.95 22.43
CA ARG A 221 2.90 15.57 21.98
C ARG A 221 2.67 14.07 22.09
N LEU A 222 3.61 13.25 21.64
CA LEU A 222 3.59 11.79 21.82
C LEU A 222 3.54 11.40 23.30
N ASN A 223 4.24 12.13 24.17
CA ASN A 223 4.18 11.91 25.61
C ASN A 223 2.84 12.30 26.24
N SER A 224 2.20 13.37 25.80
CA SER A 224 0.81 13.71 26.18
C SER A 224 -0.16 12.61 25.74
N MET A 225 -0.08 12.15 24.48
CA MET A 225 -0.89 11.03 23.99
C MET A 225 -0.71 9.74 24.83
N ARG A 226 0.53 9.44 25.23
CA ARG A 226 0.85 8.29 26.10
C ARG A 226 0.21 8.39 27.49
N GLN A 227 0.08 9.59 28.05
CA GLN A 227 -0.53 9.83 29.36
C GLN A 227 -2.07 9.87 29.31
N GLU A 228 -2.63 10.31 28.17
CA GLU A 228 -4.07 10.53 27.96
C GLU A 228 -4.80 9.31 27.39
N GLY A 229 -4.09 8.31 26.87
CA GLY A 229 -4.67 7.17 26.15
C GLY A 229 -4.17 5.80 26.59
N PHE A 230 -3.95 4.93 25.59
CA PHE A 230 -3.51 3.56 25.72
C PHE A 230 -2.19 3.38 24.97
N SER A 231 -1.12 3.06 25.69
CA SER A 231 0.21 2.86 25.11
C SER A 231 1.03 1.90 25.97
N PRO A 232 1.31 0.66 25.53
CA PRO A 232 2.26 -0.21 26.22
C PRO A 232 3.66 0.41 26.20
N ALA A 233 4.57 -0.10 27.05
CA ALA A 233 5.96 0.33 27.04
C ALA A 233 6.64 0.15 25.67
N TYR A 234 6.24 -0.90 24.94
CA TYR A 234 6.63 -1.18 23.56
C TYR A 234 5.64 -2.16 22.90
N MET A 235 5.78 -2.32 21.59
CA MET A 235 5.17 -3.35 20.76
C MET A 235 6.28 -4.17 20.10
N LEU A 236 6.11 -5.49 20.03
CA LEU A 236 7.03 -6.38 19.33
C LEU A 236 6.71 -6.37 17.83
N PRO A 237 7.68 -6.08 16.94
CA PRO A 237 7.49 -6.30 15.51
C PRO A 237 7.50 -7.80 15.20
N SER A 238 7.15 -8.19 13.98
CA SER A 238 7.36 -9.54 13.48
C SER A 238 8.79 -9.73 12.95
N PHE A 239 9.29 -10.96 12.96
CA PHE A 239 10.60 -11.29 12.38
C PHE A 239 10.49 -11.57 10.86
N PRO A 240 11.43 -11.07 10.03
CA PRO A 240 12.47 -10.10 10.34
C PRO A 240 11.90 -8.69 10.56
N SER A 241 12.53 -7.90 11.45
CA SER A 241 12.10 -6.55 11.84
C SER A 241 12.42 -5.49 10.75
N VAL A 242 11.98 -5.74 9.52
CA VAL A 242 12.17 -4.88 8.34
C VAL A 242 10.84 -4.35 7.77
N THR A 243 10.95 -3.27 7.01
CA THR A 243 9.87 -2.34 6.69
C THR A 243 8.64 -2.96 6.03
N PHE A 244 8.80 -3.58 4.85
CA PHE A 244 7.65 -4.06 4.06
C PHE A 244 6.89 -5.22 4.74
N PRO A 245 7.58 -6.24 5.31
CA PRO A 245 6.93 -7.26 6.13
C PRO A 245 6.12 -6.64 7.27
N ASN A 246 6.72 -5.77 8.10
CA ASN A 246 6.05 -5.27 9.30
C ASN A 246 4.94 -4.26 9.02
N HIS A 247 5.12 -3.35 8.05
CA HIS A 247 4.05 -2.48 7.60
C HIS A 247 2.86 -3.27 7.03
N TYR A 248 3.09 -4.43 6.41
CA TYR A 248 2.01 -5.26 5.90
C TYR A 248 1.40 -6.18 6.98
N THR A 249 2.19 -6.62 7.96
CA THR A 249 1.69 -7.27 9.19
C THR A 249 0.73 -6.35 9.95
N LEU A 250 1.11 -5.10 10.22
CA LEU A 250 0.30 -4.10 10.93
C LEU A 250 -1.12 -3.93 10.35
N VAL A 251 -1.27 -4.11 9.04
CA VAL A 251 -2.54 -3.92 8.32
C VAL A 251 -3.24 -5.21 7.92
N THR A 252 -2.66 -6.40 8.14
CA THR A 252 -3.30 -7.70 7.86
C THR A 252 -3.48 -8.57 9.11
N GLY A 253 -2.75 -8.28 10.18
CA GLY A 253 -2.65 -9.10 11.39
C GLY A 253 -1.98 -10.45 11.16
N LEU A 254 -1.32 -10.65 10.03
CA LEU A 254 -0.68 -11.91 9.65
C LEU A 254 0.84 -11.84 9.84
N TYR A 255 1.47 -12.97 10.16
CA TYR A 255 2.93 -13.06 10.11
C TYR A 255 3.48 -13.00 8.67
N PRO A 256 4.75 -12.60 8.47
CA PRO A 256 5.41 -12.56 7.16
C PRO A 256 5.31 -13.85 6.35
N GLU A 257 5.40 -15.01 6.99
CA GLU A 257 5.20 -16.31 6.31
C GLU A 257 3.78 -16.50 5.77
N SER A 258 2.77 -15.92 6.43
CA SER A 258 1.36 -16.10 6.06
C SER A 258 0.90 -15.09 5.00
N HIS A 259 1.33 -13.83 5.08
CA HIS A 259 0.99 -12.83 4.05
C HIS A 259 1.98 -12.81 2.86
N GLY A 260 3.11 -13.51 2.97
CA GLY A 260 4.02 -13.80 1.86
C GLY A 260 4.97 -12.66 1.47
N ILE A 261 5.06 -11.59 2.26
CA ILE A 261 6.05 -10.52 2.11
C ILE A 261 7.07 -10.77 3.21
N VAL A 262 8.11 -11.53 2.89
CA VAL A 262 9.03 -12.12 3.88
C VAL A 262 10.29 -11.28 4.12
N SER A 263 10.54 -10.31 3.24
CA SER A 263 11.70 -9.41 3.26
C SER A 263 11.46 -8.22 2.32
N ASN A 264 12.28 -7.17 2.39
CA ASN A 264 12.32 -6.10 1.40
C ASN A 264 12.89 -6.57 0.03
N VAL A 265 13.66 -7.67 0.03
CA VAL A 265 14.20 -8.35 -1.16
C VAL A 265 14.13 -9.86 -0.93
N PHE A 266 13.47 -10.60 -1.83
CA PHE A 266 13.43 -12.07 -1.79
C PHE A 266 13.21 -12.71 -3.15
N TRP A 267 13.61 -13.97 -3.30
CA TRP A 267 13.33 -14.79 -4.49
C TRP A 267 12.09 -15.68 -4.29
N ASP A 268 11.22 -15.75 -5.31
CA ASP A 268 10.07 -16.67 -5.32
C ASP A 268 10.33 -17.82 -6.31
N GLU A 269 10.52 -19.01 -5.75
CA GLU A 269 10.79 -20.22 -6.52
C GLU A 269 9.66 -20.66 -7.46
N GLU A 270 8.41 -20.27 -7.21
CA GLU A 270 7.27 -20.66 -8.03
C GLU A 270 7.07 -19.70 -9.19
N LEU A 271 7.19 -18.39 -8.92
CA LEU A 271 7.12 -17.34 -9.93
C LEU A 271 8.39 -17.24 -10.79
N LYS A 272 9.54 -17.73 -10.28
CA LYS A 272 10.88 -17.52 -10.88
C LYS A 272 11.20 -16.04 -11.10
N GLU A 273 10.85 -15.24 -10.10
CA GLU A 273 11.04 -13.79 -10.09
C GLU A 273 11.55 -13.33 -8.72
N GLN A 274 12.34 -12.24 -8.73
CA GLN A 274 12.82 -11.60 -7.52
C GLN A 274 11.90 -10.43 -7.15
N PHE A 275 11.40 -10.43 -5.92
CA PHE A 275 10.79 -9.25 -5.32
C PHE A 275 11.88 -8.28 -4.89
N TYR A 276 11.72 -7.01 -5.25
CA TYR A 276 12.59 -5.92 -4.79
C TYR A 276 11.73 -4.69 -4.56
N TYR A 277 11.60 -4.26 -3.30
CA TYR A 277 10.59 -3.29 -2.86
C TYR A 277 10.55 -1.96 -3.63
N THR A 278 11.69 -1.46 -4.14
CA THR A 278 11.77 -0.20 -4.92
C THR A 278 11.37 -0.33 -6.38
N LYS A 279 11.19 -1.55 -6.91
CA LYS A 279 10.85 -1.77 -8.32
C LYS A 279 9.32 -1.74 -8.47
N PRO A 280 8.75 -1.13 -9.54
CA PRO A 280 7.30 -1.10 -9.75
C PRO A 280 6.63 -2.49 -9.75
N ILE A 281 7.37 -3.54 -10.12
CA ILE A 281 6.88 -4.93 -10.09
C ILE A 281 6.54 -5.43 -8.68
N ALA A 282 7.08 -4.80 -7.62
CA ALA A 282 6.71 -5.08 -6.23
C ALA A 282 5.22 -4.81 -5.98
N MET A 283 4.59 -3.85 -6.66
CA MET A 283 3.14 -3.57 -6.54
C MET A 283 2.26 -4.51 -7.39
N ASN A 284 2.79 -5.64 -7.87
CA ASN A 284 1.94 -6.67 -8.47
C ASN A 284 1.26 -7.51 -7.38
N LYS A 285 -0.09 -7.61 -7.40
CA LYS A 285 -0.89 -8.40 -6.44
C LYS A 285 -0.45 -9.85 -6.23
N LYS A 286 0.31 -10.46 -7.14
CA LYS A 286 0.88 -11.81 -6.96
C LYS A 286 1.80 -11.94 -5.74
N TRP A 287 2.38 -10.84 -5.27
CA TRP A 287 3.25 -10.82 -4.10
C TRP A 287 2.45 -10.75 -2.78
N TRP A 288 1.27 -10.12 -2.78
CA TRP A 288 0.59 -9.69 -1.57
C TRP A 288 -0.55 -10.64 -1.21
N GLY A 289 -0.31 -11.52 -0.22
CA GLY A 289 -1.32 -12.37 0.38
C GLY A 289 -2.17 -11.64 1.42
N GLY A 290 -3.05 -12.38 2.09
CA GLY A 290 -3.89 -11.84 3.16
C GLY A 290 -4.95 -10.83 2.71
N GLU A 291 -5.58 -10.18 3.69
CA GLU A 291 -6.60 -9.16 3.47
C GLU A 291 -6.27 -7.92 4.31
N PRO A 292 -5.78 -6.83 3.69
CA PRO A 292 -5.41 -5.64 4.45
C PRO A 292 -6.65 -4.87 4.96
N ILE A 293 -6.43 -4.04 5.97
CA ILE A 293 -7.49 -3.33 6.71
C ILE A 293 -8.33 -2.42 5.82
N TRP A 294 -7.75 -1.81 4.78
CA TRP A 294 -8.50 -1.00 3.82
C TRP A 294 -9.46 -1.85 2.97
N VAL A 295 -9.04 -3.04 2.53
CA VAL A 295 -9.92 -4.01 1.84
C VAL A 295 -11.02 -4.51 2.78
N THR A 296 -10.67 -4.79 4.04
CA THR A 296 -11.60 -5.23 5.10
C THR A 296 -12.71 -4.20 5.34
N ALA A 297 -12.34 -2.92 5.37
CA ALA A 297 -13.23 -1.78 5.57
C ALA A 297 -14.12 -1.50 4.35
N GLU A 298 -13.57 -1.40 3.14
CA GLU A 298 -14.35 -1.10 1.93
C GLU A 298 -15.39 -2.20 1.62
N LYS A 299 -15.04 -3.48 1.82
CA LYS A 299 -16.00 -4.61 1.72
C LYS A 299 -17.17 -4.51 2.71
N GLN A 300 -16.98 -3.83 3.83
CA GLN A 300 -18.00 -3.60 4.87
C GLN A 300 -18.67 -2.22 4.74
N GLY A 301 -18.40 -1.48 3.65
CA GLY A 301 -19.02 -0.19 3.36
C GLY A 301 -18.39 1.00 4.11
N VAL A 302 -17.22 0.80 4.70
CA VAL A 302 -16.46 1.85 5.40
C VAL A 302 -15.43 2.45 4.43
N LYS A 303 -15.45 3.77 4.29
CA LYS A 303 -14.63 4.51 3.33
C LYS A 303 -13.22 4.69 3.86
N THR A 304 -12.24 4.51 2.99
CA THR A 304 -10.82 4.46 3.36
C THR A 304 -9.98 5.44 2.56
N ALA A 305 -8.98 6.01 3.22
CA ALA A 305 -7.90 6.74 2.60
C ALA A 305 -6.56 6.12 3.02
N VAL A 306 -5.70 5.86 2.05
CA VAL A 306 -4.36 5.32 2.29
C VAL A 306 -3.34 6.24 1.65
N HIS A 307 -2.56 6.89 2.50
CA HIS A 307 -1.49 7.82 2.13
C HIS A 307 -0.14 7.10 2.23
N MET A 308 0.34 6.59 1.10
CA MET A 308 1.69 6.05 0.91
C MET A 308 2.06 4.78 1.70
N TRP A 309 1.08 4.02 2.22
CA TRP A 309 1.35 2.82 3.01
C TRP A 309 1.91 1.66 2.13
N PRO A 310 2.94 0.91 2.58
CA PRO A 310 3.47 -0.24 1.83
C PRO A 310 2.41 -1.28 1.42
N GLY A 311 2.35 -1.61 0.13
CA GLY A 311 1.37 -2.56 -0.44
C GLY A 311 0.01 -1.95 -0.79
N SER A 312 -0.25 -0.68 -0.46
CA SER A 312 -1.53 -0.03 -0.80
C SER A 312 -1.77 0.13 -2.31
N GLU A 313 -0.70 0.31 -3.09
CA GLU A 313 -0.76 0.39 -4.56
C GLU A 313 -0.89 -0.97 -5.26
N ALA A 314 -1.00 -2.09 -4.52
CA ALA A 314 -0.89 -3.43 -5.09
C ALA A 314 -2.20 -4.05 -5.60
N HIS A 315 -3.32 -3.31 -5.65
CA HIS A 315 -4.62 -3.77 -6.20
C HIS A 315 -5.11 -5.12 -5.61
N ILE A 316 -4.99 -5.24 -4.29
CA ILE A 316 -5.21 -6.48 -3.52
C ILE A 316 -6.69 -6.87 -3.50
N MET A 317 -6.98 -8.14 -3.75
CA MET A 317 -8.35 -8.70 -3.85
C MET A 317 -9.30 -7.96 -4.81
N ASN A 318 -8.76 -7.17 -5.75
CA ASN A 318 -9.51 -6.26 -6.64
C ASN A 318 -10.41 -5.27 -5.88
N THR A 319 -9.97 -4.80 -4.71
CA THR A 319 -10.68 -3.81 -3.88
C THR A 319 -9.72 -2.66 -3.59
N GLU A 320 -10.02 -1.48 -4.10
CA GLU A 320 -9.18 -0.28 -3.94
C GLU A 320 -9.63 0.54 -2.73
N PRO A 321 -8.71 1.24 -2.04
CA PRO A 321 -9.09 2.33 -1.15
C PRO A 321 -9.86 3.42 -1.90
N THR A 322 -10.83 4.07 -1.25
CA THR A 322 -11.58 5.19 -1.86
C THR A 322 -10.66 6.37 -2.20
N TYR A 323 -9.65 6.63 -1.36
CA TYR A 323 -8.57 7.56 -1.68
C TYR A 323 -7.22 6.85 -1.53
N LEU A 324 -6.38 6.91 -2.56
CA LEU A 324 -5.06 6.30 -2.57
C LEU A 324 -4.03 7.30 -3.07
N ASP A 325 -3.11 7.71 -2.20
CA ASP A 325 -1.97 8.54 -2.57
C ASP A 325 -0.73 7.64 -2.74
N LYS A 326 -0.15 7.67 -3.94
CA LYS A 326 1.06 6.89 -4.28
C LYS A 326 2.28 7.33 -3.48
N PHE A 327 3.21 6.41 -3.25
CA PHE A 327 4.45 6.73 -2.53
C PHE A 327 5.25 7.85 -3.23
N ASN A 328 5.56 8.90 -2.46
CA ASN A 328 6.45 9.98 -2.87
C ASN A 328 7.44 10.31 -1.75
N ALA A 329 8.71 9.98 -1.97
CA ALA A 329 9.79 10.22 -0.99
C ALA A 329 10.06 11.72 -0.74
N LYS A 330 9.60 12.63 -1.62
CA LYS A 330 9.82 14.08 -1.49
C LYS A 330 8.75 14.78 -0.64
N THR A 331 7.69 14.08 -0.23
CA THR A 331 6.59 14.64 0.56
C THR A 331 6.98 14.81 2.03
N THR A 332 7.06 16.08 2.46
CA THR A 332 7.45 16.50 3.80
C THR A 332 6.44 16.09 4.88
N MET A 333 6.89 16.02 6.14
CA MET A 333 5.99 15.75 7.28
C MET A 333 4.83 16.76 7.38
N LYS A 334 5.06 18.04 7.04
CA LYS A 334 4.01 19.07 7.02
C LYS A 334 2.96 18.84 5.94
N GLU A 335 3.36 18.42 4.73
CA GLU A 335 2.39 18.05 3.70
C GLU A 335 1.58 16.80 4.10
N LYS A 336 2.16 15.90 4.93
CA LYS A 336 1.46 14.73 5.48
C LYS A 336 0.41 15.12 6.52
N SER A 337 0.70 16.04 7.45
CA SER A 337 -0.31 16.56 8.39
C SER A 337 -1.43 17.30 7.66
N GLU A 338 -1.09 18.15 6.69
CA GLU A 338 -2.05 18.88 5.86
C GLU A 338 -2.95 17.93 5.05
N ARG A 339 -2.40 16.87 4.44
CA ARG A 339 -3.17 15.87 3.69
C ARG A 339 -4.12 15.06 4.58
N VAL A 340 -3.70 14.68 5.80
CA VAL A 340 -4.59 14.02 6.77
C VAL A 340 -5.77 14.93 7.14
N LEU A 341 -5.53 16.23 7.35
CA LEU A 341 -6.59 17.19 7.65
C LEU A 341 -7.52 17.43 6.44
N GLU A 342 -6.99 17.51 5.22
CA GLU A 342 -7.78 17.63 3.98
C GLU A 342 -8.69 16.41 3.74
N LEU A 343 -8.25 15.21 4.11
CA LEU A 343 -9.06 13.99 4.07
C LEU A 343 -10.18 14.00 5.13
N LEU A 344 -9.95 14.61 6.29
CA LEU A 344 -10.96 14.78 7.35
C LEU A 344 -12.01 15.85 7.02
N ASP A 345 -11.69 16.78 6.10
CA ASP A 345 -12.56 17.85 5.61
C ASP A 345 -13.45 17.46 4.41
N LYS A 346 -13.36 16.20 3.96
CA LYS A 346 -14.30 15.64 2.96
C LYS A 346 -15.73 15.54 3.54
N GLY A 347 -16.71 15.43 2.65
CA GLY A 347 -18.14 15.54 2.96
C GLY A 347 -18.68 14.44 3.87
N SER A 348 -19.77 14.74 4.57
CA SER A 348 -20.46 13.81 5.47
C SER A 348 -21.44 12.90 4.73
N PHE A 349 -21.98 11.90 5.43
CA PHE A 349 -23.06 11.04 4.91
C PHE A 349 -24.37 11.83 4.62
N GLN A 350 -24.50 13.06 5.13
CA GLN A 350 -25.67 13.92 4.90
C GLN A 350 -25.60 14.66 3.56
N ASP A 351 -24.41 14.77 2.95
CA ASP A 351 -24.16 15.56 1.74
C ASP A 351 -24.51 14.82 0.43
N GLY A 352 -25.12 13.63 0.52
CA GLY A 352 -25.81 12.94 -0.58
C GLY A 352 -24.93 12.26 -1.63
N TYR A 353 -23.66 12.66 -1.78
CA TYR A 353 -22.75 12.14 -2.81
C TYR A 353 -21.66 11.23 -2.22
N ASN A 354 -21.76 9.94 -2.52
CA ASN A 354 -20.86 8.88 -2.04
C ASN A 354 -19.39 9.05 -2.50
N GLU A 355 -19.15 9.84 -3.56
CA GLU A 355 -17.84 10.11 -4.16
C GLU A 355 -16.98 11.10 -3.33
N TYR A 356 -17.63 11.97 -2.55
CA TYR A 356 -16.95 12.93 -1.66
C TYR A 356 -17.07 12.56 -0.18
N MET A 357 -17.49 11.33 0.12
CA MET A 357 -17.67 10.89 1.49
C MET A 357 -16.32 10.82 2.23
N ARG A 358 -16.30 11.36 3.44
CA ARG A 358 -15.17 11.34 4.35
C ARG A 358 -14.75 9.91 4.69
N PRO A 359 -13.46 9.58 4.54
CA PRO A 359 -12.93 8.29 4.97
C PRO A 359 -13.02 8.16 6.49
N GLN A 360 -13.55 7.04 6.96
CA GLN A 360 -13.49 6.66 8.37
C GLN A 360 -12.15 6.00 8.73
N LEU A 361 -11.44 5.41 7.78
CA LEU A 361 -10.07 4.93 8.00
C LEU A 361 -9.10 5.81 7.21
N ILE A 362 -8.13 6.41 7.90
CA ILE A 362 -7.03 7.15 7.26
C ILE A 362 -5.72 6.48 7.69
N ALA A 363 -5.06 5.75 6.80
CA ALA A 363 -3.74 5.17 7.05
C ALA A 363 -2.66 6.04 6.39
N THR A 364 -1.63 6.45 7.13
CA THR A 364 -0.56 7.32 6.62
C THR A 364 0.82 6.87 7.08
N TYR A 365 1.79 6.96 6.17
CA TYR A 365 3.16 6.48 6.34
C TYR A 365 4.18 7.63 6.34
N VAL A 366 5.13 7.59 7.28
CA VAL A 366 6.15 8.62 7.52
C VAL A 366 7.55 8.00 7.57
N PRO A 367 8.32 8.01 6.46
CA PRO A 367 9.62 7.32 6.36
C PRO A 367 10.81 8.06 7.02
N HIS A 368 10.59 9.25 7.58
CA HIS A 368 11.66 10.21 7.83
C HIS A 368 12.63 9.78 8.94
N VAL A 369 12.13 9.17 10.02
CA VAL A 369 12.96 8.81 11.19
C VAL A 369 13.86 7.61 10.88
N ASP A 370 13.36 6.61 10.15
CA ASP A 370 14.17 5.53 9.60
C ASP A 370 15.25 6.03 8.63
N ALA A 371 14.88 6.85 7.65
CA ALA A 371 15.82 7.36 6.65
C ALA A 371 17.03 8.10 7.27
N ASP A 372 16.77 8.99 8.24
CA ASP A 372 17.82 9.68 8.98
C ASP A 372 18.54 8.77 10.00
N GLY A 373 17.84 7.77 10.54
CA GLY A 373 18.41 6.71 11.37
C GLY A 373 19.43 5.84 10.63
N HIS A 374 19.16 5.51 9.36
CA HIS A 374 20.12 4.89 8.46
C HIS A 374 21.28 5.82 8.12
N PHE A 375 21.01 7.07 7.77
CA PHE A 375 22.05 7.99 7.28
C PHE A 375 23.01 8.45 8.39
N TYR A 376 22.48 8.91 9.53
CA TYR A 376 23.27 9.45 10.64
C TYR A 376 23.52 8.43 11.76
N GLY A 377 22.54 7.56 12.04
CA GLY A 377 22.55 6.65 13.19
C GLY A 377 21.58 7.10 14.29
N PRO A 378 21.03 6.18 15.10
CA PRO A 378 19.90 6.45 16.00
C PRO A 378 20.20 7.39 17.18
N ASN A 379 21.47 7.70 17.45
CA ASN A 379 21.90 8.48 18.63
C ASN A 379 22.59 9.81 18.30
N THR A 380 22.47 10.26 17.06
CA THR A 380 23.08 11.51 16.58
C THR A 380 22.29 12.76 17.00
N THR A 381 22.84 13.95 16.73
CA THR A 381 22.12 15.22 16.99
C THR A 381 21.09 15.48 15.89
N GLU A 382 21.41 15.06 14.68
CA GLU A 382 20.68 15.23 13.45
C GLU A 382 19.30 14.57 13.52
N ILE A 383 19.24 13.29 13.93
CA ILE A 383 17.97 12.56 14.09
C ILE A 383 17.04 13.18 15.15
N ARG A 384 17.57 13.97 16.11
CA ARG A 384 16.73 14.66 17.12
C ARG A 384 15.79 15.68 16.46
N ASN A 385 16.23 16.35 15.41
CA ASN A 385 15.40 17.30 14.67
C ASN A 385 14.25 16.58 13.97
N THR A 386 14.52 15.41 13.40
CA THR A 386 13.55 14.59 12.67
C THR A 386 12.53 13.94 13.61
N ILE A 387 12.96 13.45 14.77
CA ILE A 387 12.08 13.01 15.86
C ILE A 387 11.18 14.16 16.34
N SER A 388 11.74 15.37 16.53
CA SER A 388 10.95 16.55 16.91
C SER A 388 9.97 16.99 15.82
N GLY A 389 10.34 16.82 14.54
CA GLY A 389 9.46 17.10 13.39
C GLY A 389 8.30 16.11 13.29
N ALA A 390 8.51 14.83 13.63
CA ALA A 390 7.45 13.84 13.70
C ALA A 390 6.46 14.13 14.85
N ASP A 391 6.95 14.61 16.00
CA ASP A 391 6.09 15.07 17.10
C ASP A 391 5.28 16.33 16.72
N GLN A 392 5.91 17.30 16.03
CA GLN A 392 5.23 18.49 15.52
C GLN A 392 4.14 18.13 14.49
N MET A 393 4.39 17.20 13.57
CA MET A 393 3.39 16.73 12.61
C MET A 393 2.15 16.16 13.31
N LEU A 394 2.34 15.43 14.42
CA LEU A 394 1.25 14.90 15.23
C LEU A 394 0.51 16.02 15.98
N ASP A 395 1.23 17.02 16.50
CA ASP A 395 0.62 18.20 17.12
C ASP A 395 -0.27 18.96 16.13
N GLU A 396 0.20 19.18 14.90
CA GLU A 396 -0.58 19.81 13.82
C GLU A 396 -1.87 19.04 13.52
N ILE A 397 -1.81 17.70 13.44
CA ILE A 397 -3.01 16.86 13.25
C ILE A 397 -3.96 16.99 14.44
N LEU A 398 -3.46 16.90 15.67
CA LEU A 398 -4.28 16.85 16.88
C LEU A 398 -4.92 18.21 17.21
N LEU A 399 -4.19 19.31 17.06
CA LEU A 399 -4.75 20.67 17.07
C LEU A 399 -5.76 20.87 15.93
N GLY A 400 -5.50 20.27 14.76
CA GLY A 400 -6.43 20.26 13.64
C GLY A 400 -7.75 19.52 13.94
N LEU A 401 -7.72 18.46 14.75
CA LEU A 401 -8.89 17.74 15.24
C LEU A 401 -9.66 18.54 16.30
N GLU A 402 -8.97 19.19 17.24
CA GLU A 402 -9.58 20.05 18.26
C GLU A 402 -10.34 21.23 17.62
N ARG A 403 -9.69 21.95 16.69
CA ARG A 403 -10.32 23.07 15.95
C ARG A 403 -11.58 22.67 15.17
N ARG A 404 -11.73 21.39 14.82
CA ARG A 404 -12.89 20.83 14.12
C ARG A 404 -13.92 20.16 15.04
N ASN A 405 -13.68 20.19 16.36
CA ASN A 405 -14.43 19.48 17.40
C ASN A 405 -14.57 17.97 17.14
N LEU A 406 -13.52 17.34 16.61
CA LEU A 406 -13.50 15.93 16.20
C LEU A 406 -12.91 14.98 17.26
N THR A 407 -12.43 15.48 18.39
CA THR A 407 -11.76 14.71 19.46
C THR A 407 -12.59 13.56 20.02
N ASN A 408 -13.92 13.73 20.12
CA ASN A 408 -14.85 12.69 20.57
C ASN A 408 -15.27 11.68 19.48
N ILE A 409 -14.81 11.88 18.23
CA ILE A 409 -15.20 11.14 17.03
C ILE A 409 -14.05 10.32 16.47
N VAL A 410 -12.86 10.93 16.42
CA VAL A 410 -11.65 10.38 15.81
C VAL A 410 -10.80 9.69 16.87
N ASN A 411 -10.43 8.44 16.60
CA ASN A 411 -9.33 7.76 17.25
C ASN A 411 -8.03 8.03 16.47
N VAL A 412 -6.92 8.24 17.18
CA VAL A 412 -5.59 8.36 16.57
C VAL A 412 -4.70 7.26 17.14
N ILE A 413 -4.12 6.46 16.25
CA ILE A 413 -3.21 5.36 16.58
C ILE A 413 -1.88 5.68 15.88
N VAL A 414 -0.83 5.82 16.67
CA VAL A 414 0.55 5.98 16.19
C VAL A 414 1.31 4.69 16.47
N VAL A 415 1.93 4.14 15.43
CA VAL A 415 2.75 2.94 15.49
C VAL A 415 4.13 3.20 14.90
N SER A 416 5.07 2.31 15.17
CA SER A 416 6.18 2.03 14.26
C SER A 416 6.16 0.55 13.91
N ASP A 417 6.93 0.19 12.90
CA ASP A 417 7.04 -1.14 12.34
C ASP A 417 8.30 -1.88 12.81
N HIS A 418 9.35 -1.15 13.19
CA HIS A 418 10.53 -1.63 13.91
C HIS A 418 11.26 -0.50 14.66
N GLY A 419 12.25 -0.89 15.45
CA GLY A 419 13.28 0.02 16.00
C GLY A 419 14.48 0.19 15.06
N MET A 420 15.64 0.48 15.64
CA MET A 420 16.90 0.79 14.94
C MET A 420 18.10 0.50 15.86
N ALA A 421 19.23 0.02 15.33
CA ALA A 421 20.46 -0.25 16.08
C ALA A 421 21.70 0.32 15.37
N THR A 422 22.66 0.85 16.12
CA THR A 422 23.86 1.50 15.57
C THR A 422 24.85 0.50 14.96
N THR A 423 25.34 0.78 13.74
CA THR A 423 26.28 -0.06 12.99
C THR A 423 27.67 0.56 12.85
N ASP A 424 28.69 -0.29 12.91
CA ASP A 424 30.10 0.10 12.82
C ASP A 424 30.90 -0.91 11.99
N ILE A 425 32.01 -0.46 11.39
CA ILE A 425 32.93 -1.29 10.58
C ILE A 425 33.60 -2.41 11.40
N ASP A 426 33.73 -2.24 12.71
CA ASP A 426 34.19 -3.29 13.62
C ASP A 426 33.14 -4.38 13.90
N ARG A 427 31.86 -4.07 13.65
CA ARG A 427 30.72 -5.00 13.77
C ARG A 427 30.23 -5.50 12.42
N MET A 428 31.17 -5.82 11.52
CA MET A 428 30.84 -6.36 10.19
C MET A 428 31.37 -7.79 9.99
N ILE A 429 30.63 -8.58 9.22
CA ILE A 429 30.94 -9.96 8.86
C ILE A 429 31.05 -10.06 7.33
N GLN A 430 32.19 -10.56 6.84
CA GLN A 430 32.42 -10.79 5.41
C GLN A 430 31.83 -12.13 4.98
N LEU A 431 30.82 -12.12 4.11
CA LEU A 431 30.16 -13.35 3.65
C LEU A 431 31.12 -14.27 2.85
N ASP A 432 31.98 -13.68 2.02
CA ASP A 432 33.02 -14.34 1.22
C ASP A 432 34.07 -15.11 2.03
N ASP A 433 34.26 -14.77 3.31
CA ASP A 433 35.17 -15.51 4.19
C ASP A 433 34.45 -16.73 4.82
N LEU A 434 33.10 -16.72 4.87
CA LEU A 434 32.26 -17.80 5.38
C LEU A 434 31.94 -18.85 4.31
N LEU A 435 31.63 -18.46 3.06
CA LEU A 435 31.37 -19.43 1.98
C LEU A 435 31.86 -18.96 0.61
N ASP A 436 31.92 -19.93 -0.30
CA ASP A 436 32.12 -19.69 -1.73
C ASP A 436 30.80 -19.21 -2.36
N LEU A 437 30.72 -17.92 -2.67
CA LEU A 437 29.55 -17.29 -3.28
C LEU A 437 29.21 -17.87 -4.67
N SER A 438 30.14 -18.53 -5.35
CA SER A 438 29.86 -19.17 -6.65
C SER A 438 28.87 -20.34 -6.54
N LYS A 439 28.64 -20.86 -5.33
CA LYS A 439 27.62 -21.89 -5.01
C LYS A 439 26.21 -21.33 -4.81
N ILE A 440 26.05 -20.01 -4.73
CA ILE A 440 24.77 -19.34 -4.46
C ILE A 440 24.15 -18.86 -5.77
N ASP A 441 22.83 -18.99 -5.90
CA ASP A 441 22.03 -18.53 -7.05
C ASP A 441 21.33 -17.20 -6.75
N HIS A 442 20.75 -17.08 -5.54
CA HIS A 442 20.12 -15.84 -5.06
C HIS A 442 20.47 -15.55 -3.59
N ILE A 443 20.52 -14.25 -3.27
CA ILE A 443 20.69 -13.71 -1.93
C ILE A 443 19.45 -12.86 -1.60
N ASP A 444 18.88 -13.13 -0.43
CA ASP A 444 17.65 -12.50 0.08
C ASP A 444 17.95 -11.70 1.35
N GLY A 445 17.21 -10.61 1.56
CA GLY A 445 17.31 -9.82 2.78
C GLY A 445 18.62 -9.03 2.96
N TRP A 446 18.60 -8.16 3.97
CA TRP A 446 19.71 -7.42 4.54
C TRP A 446 19.18 -6.70 5.81
N PRO A 447 19.95 -6.56 6.91
CA PRO A 447 21.34 -6.97 7.17
C PRO A 447 21.54 -8.47 7.46
N LEU A 448 20.45 -9.20 7.72
CA LEU A 448 20.41 -10.65 7.72
C LEU A 448 20.35 -11.19 6.28
N ILE A 449 20.96 -12.34 6.03
CA ILE A 449 21.14 -12.89 4.69
C ILE A 449 20.46 -14.25 4.56
N GLY A 450 19.47 -14.34 3.67
CA GLY A 450 18.92 -15.59 3.18
C GLY A 450 19.72 -16.08 1.96
N LEU A 451 20.07 -17.36 1.92
CA LEU A 451 20.82 -17.99 0.83
C LEU A 451 19.96 -19.00 0.09
N HIS A 452 19.90 -18.87 -1.24
CA HIS A 452 19.38 -19.89 -2.16
C HIS A 452 20.56 -20.55 -2.89
N PRO A 453 20.98 -21.77 -2.50
CA PRO A 453 22.04 -22.49 -3.18
C PRO A 453 21.64 -22.93 -4.60
N LYS A 454 22.62 -23.12 -5.47
CA LYS A 454 22.39 -23.70 -6.81
C LYS A 454 21.91 -25.15 -6.72
N ARG A 455 21.22 -25.61 -7.77
CA ARG A 455 20.55 -26.93 -7.79
C ARG A 455 21.48 -28.13 -7.67
N ASP A 456 22.77 -27.95 -7.94
CA ASP A 456 23.85 -28.93 -7.84
C ASP A 456 24.58 -28.89 -6.48
N VAL A 457 24.18 -27.99 -5.58
CA VAL A 457 24.75 -27.84 -4.23
C VAL A 457 23.82 -28.48 -3.21
N ASP A 458 24.38 -29.39 -2.39
CA ASP A 458 23.65 -29.96 -1.26
C ASP A 458 23.48 -28.90 -0.16
N VAL A 459 22.22 -28.61 0.18
CA VAL A 459 21.84 -27.59 1.17
C VAL A 459 22.23 -28.00 2.59
N ASP A 460 22.17 -29.31 2.89
CA ASP A 460 22.53 -29.84 4.21
C ASP A 460 24.06 -29.82 4.39
N GLU A 461 24.82 -30.18 3.36
CA GLU A 461 26.29 -30.08 3.38
C GLU A 461 26.75 -28.61 3.55
N LEU A 462 26.12 -27.68 2.83
CA LEU A 462 26.44 -26.25 2.93
C LEU A 462 26.07 -25.69 4.32
N PHE A 463 24.93 -26.09 4.88
CA PHE A 463 24.53 -25.68 6.23
C PHE A 463 25.51 -26.20 7.29
N GLU A 464 25.93 -27.46 7.24
CA GLU A 464 26.90 -28.03 8.18
C GLU A 464 28.27 -27.32 8.07
N GLN A 465 28.73 -27.00 6.86
CA GLN A 465 29.96 -26.22 6.64
C GLN A 465 29.87 -24.82 7.25
N LEU A 466 28.72 -24.15 7.11
CA LEU A 466 28.47 -22.84 7.71
C LEU A 466 28.38 -22.91 9.23
N SER A 467 27.59 -23.83 9.78
CA SER A 467 27.46 -24.04 11.23
C SER A 467 28.81 -24.34 11.88
N GLN A 468 29.67 -25.15 11.27
CA GLN A 468 31.03 -25.42 11.78
C GLN A 468 31.93 -24.18 11.77
N LYS A 469 31.88 -23.36 10.71
CA LYS A 469 32.65 -22.10 10.64
C LYS A 469 32.15 -21.05 11.62
N VAL A 470 30.84 -21.00 11.86
CA VAL A 470 30.19 -20.01 12.71
C VAL A 470 30.13 -20.42 14.18
N ALA A 471 30.34 -21.70 14.52
CA ALA A 471 30.33 -22.21 15.90
C ALA A 471 31.26 -21.48 16.89
N SER A 472 32.32 -20.83 16.42
CA SER A 472 33.25 -20.02 17.24
C SER A 472 32.95 -18.51 17.23
N ASN A 473 31.98 -18.04 16.42
CA ASN A 473 31.58 -16.65 16.31
C ASN A 473 30.24 -16.40 17.03
N PRO A 474 30.23 -15.80 18.24
CA PRO A 474 29.00 -15.54 18.98
C PRO A 474 28.11 -14.46 18.34
N ASN A 475 28.61 -13.73 17.33
CA ASN A 475 27.92 -12.59 16.73
C ASN A 475 27.05 -12.97 15.51
N LEU A 476 26.92 -14.26 15.21
CA LEU A 476 26.19 -14.75 14.04
C LEU A 476 25.52 -16.09 14.35
N ASN A 477 24.24 -16.21 14.02
CA ASN A 477 23.50 -17.48 14.03
C ASN A 477 23.24 -17.94 12.59
N VAL A 478 23.18 -19.27 12.39
CA VAL A 478 22.79 -19.89 11.11
C VAL A 478 21.60 -20.81 11.35
N TYR A 479 20.55 -20.64 10.56
CA TYR A 479 19.31 -21.41 10.62
C TYR A 479 18.95 -22.00 9.27
N MET A 480 18.46 -23.23 9.25
CA MET A 480 17.68 -23.79 8.15
C MET A 480 16.19 -23.53 8.40
N ARG A 481 15.51 -23.00 7.39
CA ARG A 481 14.05 -22.76 7.39
C ARG A 481 13.26 -23.96 7.92
N ASP A 482 13.59 -25.15 7.42
CA ASP A 482 12.80 -26.37 7.61
C ASP A 482 13.27 -27.26 8.78
N LYS A 483 14.29 -26.86 9.56
CA LYS A 483 14.86 -27.70 10.63
C LYS A 483 15.02 -27.03 12.00
N ASN A 484 15.65 -25.85 12.06
CA ASN A 484 16.03 -25.23 13.34
C ASN A 484 15.74 -23.73 13.42
N MET A 485 14.98 -23.17 12.48
CA MET A 485 14.44 -21.81 12.61
C MET A 485 13.61 -21.70 13.91
N PRO A 486 13.84 -20.69 14.76
CA PRO A 486 13.08 -20.53 16.00
C PRO A 486 11.57 -20.39 15.76
N GLU A 487 10.76 -21.23 16.43
CA GLU A 487 9.30 -21.24 16.25
C GLU A 487 8.66 -19.86 16.51
N ARG A 488 9.16 -19.13 17.53
CA ARG A 488 8.73 -17.77 17.88
C ARG A 488 8.86 -16.74 16.75
N TYR A 489 9.68 -17.00 15.73
CA TYR A 489 9.81 -16.09 14.58
C TYR A 489 8.62 -16.18 13.61
N HIS A 490 7.87 -17.29 13.60
CA HIS A 490 6.84 -17.56 12.59
C HIS A 490 7.34 -17.28 11.16
N PHE A 491 8.53 -17.85 10.87
CA PHE A 491 9.33 -17.56 9.69
C PHE A 491 9.89 -18.85 9.05
N SER A 492 9.03 -19.84 8.85
CA SER A 492 9.39 -21.11 8.20
C SER A 492 8.39 -21.57 7.15
N ASN A 493 7.11 -21.28 7.33
CA ASN A 493 6.01 -21.87 6.56
C ASN A 493 5.71 -21.11 5.24
N ASN A 494 6.74 -20.69 4.51
CA ASN A 494 6.60 -20.07 3.19
C ASN A 494 7.81 -20.37 2.29
N LYS A 495 7.55 -20.76 1.02
CA LYS A 495 8.59 -21.08 0.04
C LYS A 495 9.46 -19.89 -0.37
N ARG A 496 8.98 -18.66 -0.17
CA ARG A 496 9.74 -17.41 -0.41
C ARG A 496 10.84 -17.18 0.63
N ILE A 497 10.79 -17.87 1.76
CA ILE A 497 11.83 -17.82 2.77
C ILE A 497 12.98 -18.70 2.27
N ALA A 498 14.18 -18.12 2.17
CA ALA A 498 15.37 -18.84 1.71
C ALA A 498 15.66 -20.10 2.57
N PRO A 499 16.20 -21.19 1.99
CA PRO A 499 16.48 -22.42 2.72
C PRO A 499 17.42 -22.26 3.94
N ILE A 500 18.45 -21.41 3.82
CA ILE A 500 19.42 -21.10 4.88
C ILE A 500 19.36 -19.60 5.17
N TRP A 501 19.38 -19.22 6.44
CA TRP A 501 19.46 -17.83 6.92
C TRP A 501 20.65 -17.62 7.85
N LEU A 502 21.39 -16.56 7.60
CA LEU A 502 22.46 -16.03 8.44
C LEU A 502 21.91 -14.80 9.16
N VAL A 503 21.72 -14.90 10.47
CA VAL A 503 21.12 -13.87 11.32
C VAL A 503 22.21 -13.30 12.24
N PRO A 504 22.76 -12.11 11.93
CA PRO A 504 23.75 -11.47 12.80
C PRO A 504 23.12 -11.01 14.12
N MET A 505 23.94 -10.86 15.17
CA MET A 505 23.52 -10.20 16.40
C MET A 505 23.20 -8.72 16.14
N THR A 506 22.32 -8.14 16.96
CA THR A 506 21.89 -6.75 16.79
C THR A 506 23.07 -5.78 16.78
N GLY A 507 23.08 -4.86 15.81
CA GLY A 507 24.19 -3.92 15.59
C GLY A 507 25.39 -4.48 14.81
N TRP A 508 25.33 -5.76 14.39
CA TRP A 508 26.26 -6.34 13.41
C TRP A 508 25.66 -6.37 12.00
N ALA A 509 26.47 -6.34 10.95
CA ALA A 509 25.99 -6.44 9.56
C ALA A 509 26.78 -7.48 8.75
N ILE A 510 26.11 -8.14 7.80
CA ILE A 510 26.75 -9.02 6.82
C ILE A 510 26.91 -8.26 5.50
N THR A 511 28.05 -8.42 4.84
CA THR A 511 28.29 -7.83 3.51
C THR A 511 29.21 -8.73 2.66
N THR A 512 29.09 -8.60 1.34
CA THR A 512 30.02 -9.19 0.36
C THR A 512 31.23 -8.29 0.12
N LYS A 513 32.32 -8.84 -0.41
CA LYS A 513 33.51 -8.05 -0.81
C LYS A 513 33.24 -7.08 -1.97
N GLU A 514 32.25 -7.40 -2.81
CA GLU A 514 31.81 -6.55 -3.92
C GLU A 514 31.09 -5.29 -3.41
N GLU A 515 30.26 -5.43 -2.38
CA GLU A 515 29.59 -4.30 -1.70
C GLU A 515 30.56 -3.50 -0.83
N PHE A 516 31.30 -4.19 0.06
CA PHE A 516 32.17 -3.55 1.04
C PHE A 516 33.25 -4.53 1.56
N ASP A 517 34.47 -4.46 1.01
CA ASP A 517 35.63 -5.16 1.60
C ASP A 517 36.01 -4.52 2.94
N ILE A 518 35.77 -5.26 4.03
CA ILE A 518 35.99 -4.77 5.40
C ILE A 518 37.49 -4.52 5.66
N LYS A 519 38.37 -5.38 5.14
CA LYS A 519 39.83 -5.32 5.40
C LYS A 519 40.46 -4.16 4.67
N GLU A 520 40.08 -3.94 3.41
CA GLU A 520 40.52 -2.79 2.64
C GLU A 520 39.95 -1.47 3.21
N SER A 521 38.67 -1.43 3.56
CA SER A 521 38.01 -0.23 4.09
C SER A 521 38.61 0.21 5.44
N LYS A 522 38.88 -0.72 6.36
CA LYS A 522 39.60 -0.41 7.62
C LYS A 522 40.99 0.17 7.35
N ARG A 523 41.74 -0.41 6.42
CA ARG A 523 43.07 0.11 6.02
C ARG A 523 43.00 1.51 5.41
N LYS A 524 41.92 1.86 4.73
CA LYS A 524 41.66 3.19 4.15
C LYS A 524 41.06 4.19 5.16
N GLY A 525 40.73 3.76 6.39
CA GLY A 525 40.05 4.60 7.38
C GLY A 525 38.61 4.97 7.00
N LEU A 526 37.95 4.16 6.16
CA LEU A 526 36.57 4.40 5.74
C LEU A 526 35.59 3.99 6.84
N GLN A 527 34.51 4.76 6.99
CA GLN A 527 33.39 4.40 7.85
C GLN A 527 32.33 3.62 7.06
N TYR A 528 31.80 2.56 7.66
CA TYR A 528 30.65 1.87 7.09
C TYR A 528 29.41 2.76 7.11
N HIS A 529 28.65 2.71 6.03
CA HIS A 529 27.32 3.31 5.91
C HIS A 529 26.36 2.24 5.37
N PRO A 530 25.13 2.14 5.89
CA PRO A 530 24.49 3.05 6.85
C PRO A 530 25.05 2.96 8.28
N ARG A 531 24.75 4.00 9.07
CA ARG A 531 25.14 4.19 10.48
C ARG A 531 24.12 3.58 11.46
N GLY A 532 22.91 3.29 10.99
CA GLY A 532 21.91 2.49 11.69
C GLY A 532 21.36 1.39 10.80
N LEU A 533 21.01 0.24 11.38
CA LEU A 533 20.29 -0.85 10.74
C LEU A 533 19.20 -1.43 11.64
N HIS A 534 18.23 -2.10 11.01
CA HIS A 534 17.12 -2.82 11.62
C HIS A 534 16.96 -4.17 10.89
N GLY A 535 16.02 -5.03 11.31
CA GLY A 535 15.80 -6.35 10.71
C GLY A 535 16.22 -7.55 11.57
N TYR A 536 16.91 -7.28 12.68
CA TYR A 536 17.37 -8.27 13.66
C TYR A 536 16.22 -8.99 14.38
N ASP A 537 16.57 -9.83 15.35
CA ASP A 537 15.63 -10.48 16.26
C ASP A 537 14.64 -9.47 16.85
N HIS A 538 13.35 -9.69 16.57
CA HIS A 538 12.23 -8.86 16.99
C HIS A 538 12.08 -8.70 18.51
N GLU A 539 12.55 -9.66 19.32
CA GLU A 539 12.51 -9.55 20.78
C GLU A 539 13.64 -8.69 21.34
N HIS A 540 14.66 -8.36 20.55
CA HIS A 540 15.77 -7.52 20.99
C HIS A 540 15.28 -6.08 21.25
N PRO A 541 15.54 -5.48 22.42
CA PRO A 541 15.03 -4.15 22.79
C PRO A 541 15.25 -3.02 21.77
N LEU A 542 16.38 -3.03 21.06
CA LEU A 542 16.65 -2.04 20.01
C LEU A 542 15.74 -2.17 18.77
N MET A 543 15.13 -3.34 18.54
CA MET A 543 14.16 -3.58 17.46
C MET A 543 12.70 -3.34 17.88
N HIS A 544 12.43 -3.11 19.17
CA HIS A 544 11.09 -2.83 19.66
C HIS A 544 10.48 -1.60 18.96
N SER A 545 9.17 -1.62 18.79
CA SER A 545 8.37 -0.61 18.10
C SER A 545 7.43 0.11 19.08
N ILE A 546 6.87 1.26 18.68
CA ILE A 546 5.89 2.00 19.50
C ILE A 546 4.45 1.60 19.15
N PHE A 547 3.58 1.66 20.16
CA PHE A 547 2.13 1.76 19.98
C PHE A 547 1.59 2.82 20.95
N ILE A 548 0.94 3.86 20.42
CA ILE A 548 0.33 4.95 21.20
C ILE A 548 -1.03 5.25 20.58
N ALA A 549 -2.11 5.06 21.33
CA ALA A 549 -3.46 5.30 20.85
C ALA A 549 -4.27 6.21 21.78
N THR A 550 -4.98 7.17 21.20
CA THR A 550 -5.91 8.07 21.91
C THR A 550 -7.25 8.17 21.19
N GLY A 551 -8.26 8.62 21.93
CA GLY A 551 -9.59 8.87 21.39
C GLY A 551 -10.67 7.97 22.01
N PRO A 552 -11.92 8.11 21.55
CA PRO A 552 -13.12 7.61 22.24
C PRO A 552 -13.27 6.08 22.32
N ALA A 553 -12.46 5.31 21.59
CA ALA A 553 -12.43 3.85 21.68
C ALA A 553 -11.35 3.31 22.65
N PHE A 554 -10.42 4.16 23.09
CA PHE A 554 -9.28 3.77 23.92
C PHE A 554 -9.48 4.20 25.38
N PRO A 555 -9.32 3.28 26.35
CA PRO A 555 -9.34 3.64 27.77
C PRO A 555 -8.05 4.37 28.14
N GLN A 556 -8.13 5.36 29.03
CA GLN A 556 -6.95 5.98 29.62
C GLN A 556 -6.33 5.02 30.65
N ILE A 557 -5.17 4.43 30.33
CA ILE A 557 -4.49 3.44 31.16
C ILE A 557 -2.98 3.77 31.18
N SER A 558 -2.40 3.82 32.38
CA SER A 558 -0.95 4.01 32.55
C SER A 558 -0.15 2.93 31.81
N SER A 559 0.90 3.32 31.08
CA SER A 559 1.68 2.40 30.22
C SER A 559 2.25 1.18 30.95
N ASN A 560 2.63 1.33 32.22
CA ASN A 560 3.13 0.23 33.05
C ASN A 560 2.03 -0.76 33.50
N ARG A 561 0.76 -0.45 33.24
CA ARG A 561 -0.40 -1.33 33.44
C ARG A 561 -0.89 -1.98 32.14
N ILE A 562 -0.10 -1.95 31.08
CA ILE A 562 -0.41 -2.55 29.78
C ILE A 562 0.72 -3.52 29.40
N LYS A 563 0.38 -4.78 29.10
CA LYS A 563 1.34 -5.76 28.57
C LYS A 563 1.76 -5.37 27.15
N PRO A 564 3.07 -5.41 26.82
CA PRO A 564 3.53 -5.42 25.43
C PRO A 564 2.89 -6.55 24.64
N PHE A 565 2.71 -6.34 23.33
CA PHE A 565 2.06 -7.30 22.42
C PHE A 565 2.71 -7.28 21.03
N GLN A 566 2.40 -8.29 20.20
CA GLN A 566 2.90 -8.44 18.83
C GLN A 566 2.18 -7.51 17.84
N ASN A 567 2.85 -7.00 16.82
CA ASN A 567 2.27 -6.07 15.85
C ASN A 567 1.12 -6.68 15.00
N THR A 568 0.97 -8.00 14.98
CA THR A 568 -0.19 -8.72 14.45
C THR A 568 -1.53 -8.29 15.10
N GLU A 569 -1.50 -7.79 16.34
CA GLU A 569 -2.71 -7.38 17.07
C GLU A 569 -3.33 -6.07 16.56
N VAL A 570 -2.53 -5.22 15.89
CA VAL A 570 -2.96 -3.89 15.43
C VAL A 570 -4.14 -3.96 14.47
N TYR A 571 -4.17 -4.97 13.60
CA TYR A 571 -5.28 -5.19 12.66
C TYR A 571 -6.62 -5.39 13.38
N ASN A 572 -6.66 -6.20 14.43
CA ASN A 572 -7.88 -6.44 15.21
C ASN A 572 -8.30 -5.18 16.00
N ILE A 573 -7.32 -4.44 16.55
CA ILE A 573 -7.58 -3.17 17.22
C ILE A 573 -8.23 -2.16 16.25
N VAL A 574 -7.68 -1.98 15.04
CA VAL A 574 -8.24 -1.05 14.03
C VAL A 574 -9.60 -1.53 13.50
N CYS A 575 -9.83 -2.84 13.41
CA CYS A 575 -11.17 -3.36 13.11
C CYS A 575 -12.18 -2.95 14.19
N TYR A 576 -11.82 -3.15 15.47
CA TYR A 576 -12.67 -2.82 16.61
C TYR A 576 -12.98 -1.32 16.73
N THR A 577 -12.02 -0.43 16.47
CA THR A 577 -12.27 1.04 16.52
C THR A 577 -13.22 1.54 15.42
N LEU A 578 -13.54 0.69 14.43
CA LEU A 578 -14.41 0.99 13.29
C LEU A 578 -15.67 0.10 13.23
N ASP A 579 -15.97 -0.67 14.29
CA ASP A 579 -17.06 -1.66 14.33
C ASP A 579 -17.01 -2.70 13.17
N LEU A 580 -15.81 -3.03 12.68
CA LEU A 580 -15.58 -3.99 11.59
C LEU A 580 -15.42 -5.42 12.10
N MET A 581 -15.91 -6.39 11.33
CA MET A 581 -15.53 -7.80 11.49
C MET A 581 -14.15 -8.03 10.86
N PRO A 582 -13.13 -8.50 11.62
CA PRO A 582 -11.82 -8.81 11.06
C PRO A 582 -11.86 -10.06 10.16
N SER A 583 -11.00 -10.09 9.15
CA SER A 583 -10.67 -11.31 8.40
C SER A 583 -9.79 -12.24 9.25
N SER A 584 -9.61 -13.49 8.82
CA SER A 584 -8.79 -14.46 9.55
C SER A 584 -7.32 -14.01 9.61
N ASN A 585 -6.79 -13.85 10.82
CA ASN A 585 -5.46 -13.31 11.10
C ASN A 585 -4.81 -14.01 12.31
N ASN A 586 -3.57 -13.64 12.65
CA ASN A 586 -2.79 -14.23 13.75
C ASN A 586 -2.95 -13.51 15.10
N GLY A 587 -3.64 -12.37 15.16
CA GLY A 587 -3.89 -11.65 16.41
C GLY A 587 -4.87 -12.38 17.34
N THR A 588 -4.61 -12.27 18.63
CA THR A 588 -5.24 -12.99 19.74
C THR A 588 -5.65 -12.09 20.92
N LEU A 589 -5.25 -10.82 20.92
CA LEU A 589 -5.45 -9.87 22.02
C LEU A 589 -6.95 -9.66 22.27
N PRO A 590 -7.46 -9.93 23.48
CA PRO A 590 -8.88 -9.77 23.76
C PRO A 590 -9.28 -8.29 23.73
N LEU A 591 -10.41 -8.01 23.08
CA LEU A 591 -11.00 -6.66 22.98
C LEU A 591 -12.35 -6.63 23.72
N PRO A 592 -12.71 -5.55 24.44
CA PRO A 592 -11.98 -4.27 24.56
C PRO A 592 -10.65 -4.41 25.30
N LEU A 593 -9.74 -3.46 25.04
CA LEU A 593 -8.45 -3.37 25.72
C LEU A 593 -8.64 -3.13 27.22
N LEU A 594 -7.92 -3.88 28.06
CA LEU A 594 -8.00 -3.83 29.52
C LEU A 594 -6.61 -3.68 30.13
N PRO A 595 -6.50 -3.12 31.35
CA PRO A 595 -5.24 -3.11 32.09
C PRO A 595 -4.88 -4.53 32.54
N ILE A 596 -3.59 -4.75 32.83
CA ILE A 596 -3.12 -5.98 33.48
C ILE A 596 -3.77 -6.14 34.86
N ASP A 597 -3.96 -7.38 35.31
CA ASP A 597 -4.67 -7.72 36.55
C ASP A 597 -4.11 -6.89 37.72
N PRO A 598 -4.94 -6.23 38.56
CA PRO A 598 -4.49 -5.49 39.74
C PRO A 598 -3.56 -6.24 40.70
N GLN A 599 -3.51 -7.58 40.63
CA GLN A 599 -2.60 -8.43 41.41
C GLN A 599 -1.23 -8.64 40.74
N GLU A 600 -1.11 -8.43 39.43
CA GLU A 600 0.18 -8.46 38.71
C GLU A 600 0.98 -7.18 38.97
N PRO A 601 2.32 -7.27 39.10
CA PRO A 601 3.18 -6.11 39.28
C PRO A 601 3.19 -5.21 38.03
N ASP A 602 3.49 -3.93 38.24
CA ASP A 602 3.68 -2.97 37.16
C ASP A 602 4.84 -3.38 36.23
N PHE A 603 4.63 -3.21 34.93
CA PHE A 603 5.64 -3.52 33.92
C PHE A 603 6.79 -2.49 33.96
N THR A 604 8.02 -2.98 34.15
CA THR A 604 9.24 -2.18 34.11
C THR A 604 9.91 -2.33 32.74
N TYR A 605 10.14 -1.22 32.05
CA TYR A 605 10.92 -1.17 30.82
C TYR A 605 12.24 -0.43 31.07
N GLU A 606 13.35 -1.13 30.89
CA GLU A 606 14.68 -0.52 30.92
C GLU A 606 14.99 0.06 29.53
N ILE A 607 15.55 1.28 29.50
CA ILE A 607 15.99 1.90 28.25
C ILE A 607 17.18 1.09 27.72
N PRO A 608 17.12 0.55 26.49
CA PRO A 608 18.22 -0.24 25.97
C PRO A 608 19.44 0.62 25.70
N VAL A 609 20.61 0.07 26.05
CA VAL A 609 21.91 0.65 25.72
C VAL A 609 22.26 0.23 24.29
N ASP A 610 22.49 1.19 23.40
CA ASP A 610 23.04 0.90 22.07
C ASP A 610 24.50 0.44 22.16
N PRO A 611 24.99 -0.37 21.20
CA PRO A 611 26.42 -0.66 21.08
C PRO A 611 27.22 0.65 20.92
N GLU A 612 28.32 0.78 21.66
CA GLU A 612 29.21 1.94 21.52
C GLU A 612 29.74 2.05 20.09
N ASP A 613 29.74 3.25 19.52
CA ASP A 613 30.49 3.52 18.29
C ASP A 613 31.99 3.44 18.58
N SER A 614 32.76 2.81 17.68
CA SER A 614 34.22 2.77 17.74
C SER A 614 34.79 4.14 17.33
N LEU A 615 34.45 5.19 18.08
CA LEU A 615 34.97 6.53 17.86
C LEU A 615 36.48 6.51 18.09
N VAL A 616 37.23 6.65 17.00
CA VAL A 616 38.64 7.04 17.04
C VAL A 616 38.70 8.44 17.64
N SER A 617 38.84 8.47 18.97
CA SER A 617 39.15 9.67 19.72
C SER A 617 40.57 10.09 19.31
N ILE A 618 40.64 11.07 18.41
CA ILE A 618 41.88 11.81 18.17
C ILE A 618 42.25 12.44 19.51
N PRO A 619 43.40 12.07 20.14
CA PRO A 619 43.77 12.66 21.40
C PRO A 619 44.02 14.16 21.19
N LEU A 620 43.37 14.99 22.01
CA LEU A 620 43.77 16.39 22.16
C LEU A 620 45.13 16.39 22.86
N GLU A 621 46.21 16.55 22.10
CA GLU A 621 47.56 16.72 22.64
C GLU A 621 47.68 18.03 23.43
N ASP A 622 47.47 17.89 24.75
CA ASP A 622 48.28 18.47 25.83
C ASP A 622 48.67 19.95 25.71
N GLN A 623 47.68 20.84 25.67
CA GLN A 623 47.87 22.25 26.04
C GLN A 623 47.75 22.44 27.56
N ASN A 624 48.78 22.06 28.34
CA ASN A 624 49.07 22.73 29.62
C ASN A 624 50.49 22.48 30.20
N LYS A 625 51.43 23.33 29.79
CA LYS A 625 52.58 23.87 30.55
C LYS A 625 53.03 25.12 29.77
N THR A 626 53.09 26.33 30.32
CA THR A 626 53.77 26.66 31.58
C THR A 626 53.18 27.95 32.18
N THR A 627 52.94 27.97 33.49
CA THR A 627 52.51 29.17 34.22
C THR A 627 53.69 30.14 34.43
N ILE A 628 53.58 31.37 33.93
CA ILE A 628 54.38 32.52 34.39
C ILE A 628 53.43 33.71 34.58
N SER A 629 53.59 34.45 35.67
CA SER A 629 52.64 35.46 36.16
C SER A 629 53.20 36.88 36.20
N PHE A 630 52.28 37.85 36.08
CA PHE A 630 52.42 39.31 36.31
C PHE A 630 53.16 40.15 35.25
N PRO A 631 52.87 41.48 35.16
CA PRO A 631 51.66 42.22 35.53
C PRO A 631 51.10 43.13 34.40
N LEU A 632 49.97 43.77 34.68
CA LEU A 632 49.30 44.76 33.81
C LEU A 632 50.09 46.10 33.74
N ALA A 633 50.35 46.60 32.54
CA ALA A 633 50.77 47.99 32.31
C ALA A 633 50.30 48.50 30.93
N SER A 634 49.85 49.75 30.88
CA SER A 634 49.22 50.41 29.73
C SER A 634 50.16 51.36 28.98
N VAL A 635 50.33 51.22 27.65
CA VAL A 635 50.73 52.31 26.73
C VAL A 635 50.15 52.09 25.33
N THR A 636 49.71 53.18 24.70
CA THR A 636 49.46 53.40 23.25
C THR A 636 50.02 54.80 22.91
N PRO A 637 50.27 55.22 21.65
CA PRO A 637 50.37 54.51 20.36
C PRO A 637 51.70 54.84 19.62
N ASP A 638 51.71 54.80 18.26
CA ASP A 638 52.70 55.41 17.31
C ASP A 638 54.07 54.69 17.14
N GLU A 639 54.75 54.63 15.96
CA GLU A 639 54.47 55.09 14.58
C GLU A 639 55.43 54.39 13.53
N ILE A 640 54.98 54.27 12.26
CA ILE A 640 55.75 54.41 10.98
C ILE A 640 56.75 53.32 10.43
N SER A 641 56.75 53.21 9.08
CA SER A 641 57.74 52.65 8.11
C SER A 641 57.74 51.12 7.88
N SER A 642 57.22 50.53 6.79
CA SER A 642 57.48 50.66 5.33
C SER A 642 58.86 50.16 4.84
N ASP A 643 58.92 49.04 4.11
CA ASP A 643 59.12 49.04 2.64
C ASP A 643 59.33 47.65 1.97
N ASN A 644 58.97 47.59 0.68
CA ASN A 644 59.25 46.59 -0.38
C ASN A 644 58.63 45.18 -0.25
N LEU A 645 57.77 44.66 -1.15
CA LEU A 645 57.62 44.65 -2.62
C LEU A 645 58.18 43.39 -3.33
N ASP A 646 57.28 42.83 -4.15
CA ASP A 646 57.47 41.92 -5.30
C ASP A 646 58.17 40.56 -5.11
N ASN A 647 57.39 39.48 -5.23
CA ASN A 647 57.25 38.84 -6.55
C ASN A 647 56.02 37.91 -6.66
N LYS A 648 55.51 37.77 -7.89
CA LYS A 648 54.42 36.84 -8.24
C LYS A 648 54.94 35.40 -8.35
N ALA A 649 54.10 34.44 -7.97
CA ALA A 649 54.16 33.08 -8.49
C ALA A 649 52.75 32.65 -8.92
N GLU A 650 52.52 32.54 -10.22
CA GLU A 650 51.39 31.78 -10.76
C GLU A 650 51.67 30.29 -10.56
N ILE A 651 50.72 29.55 -9.99
CA ILE A 651 50.79 28.09 -9.91
C ILE A 651 49.64 27.51 -10.72
N ASN A 652 49.99 26.65 -11.69
CA ASN A 652 49.07 26.07 -12.66
C ASN A 652 47.96 25.23 -12.02
N SER A 653 46.73 25.57 -12.36
CA SER A 653 45.55 24.74 -12.12
C SER A 653 45.45 23.61 -13.14
N SER A 654 46.20 22.51 -12.97
CA SER A 654 46.06 21.32 -13.85
C SER A 654 46.33 19.94 -13.23
N GLU A 655 46.79 19.83 -11.98
CA GLU A 655 47.16 18.53 -11.37
C GLU A 655 46.26 18.05 -10.21
N ASN A 656 45.03 18.55 -10.10
CA ASN A 656 44.08 18.15 -9.03
C ASN A 656 42.82 17.40 -9.54
N PHE A 657 42.87 16.77 -10.73
CA PHE A 657 41.70 16.17 -11.37
C PHE A 657 41.79 14.66 -11.72
N ASP A 658 42.66 13.90 -11.05
CA ASP A 658 42.67 12.42 -11.16
C ASP A 658 42.49 11.66 -9.82
N PHE A 659 42.26 12.37 -8.71
CA PHE A 659 42.01 11.73 -7.39
C PHE A 659 40.56 11.26 -7.17
N LEU A 660 39.68 11.39 -8.17
CA LEU A 660 38.23 11.14 -8.09
C LEU A 660 37.71 10.00 -9.00
N LYS A 661 38.60 9.15 -9.55
CA LYS A 661 38.22 8.11 -10.54
C LYS A 661 38.20 6.66 -10.04
N VAL A 662 38.32 6.42 -8.74
CA VAL A 662 38.28 5.05 -8.17
C VAL A 662 37.22 4.96 -7.08
N GLY A 663 36.11 4.29 -7.36
CA GLY A 663 35.10 3.94 -6.35
C GLY A 663 33.67 4.44 -6.57
N PHE A 664 33.16 4.53 -7.80
CA PHE A 664 31.75 4.84 -8.06
C PHE A 664 31.14 3.92 -9.11
N ASN A 665 30.46 2.86 -8.67
CA ASN A 665 29.51 2.08 -9.49
C ASN A 665 28.33 1.48 -8.68
N TRP A 666 28.04 2.02 -7.49
CA TRP A 666 26.97 1.53 -6.59
C TRP A 666 25.94 2.59 -6.16
N LEU A 667 26.25 3.89 -6.27
CA LEU A 667 25.36 5.00 -5.83
C LEU A 667 24.42 5.57 -6.92
N SER A 668 24.55 5.13 -8.17
CA SER A 668 23.95 5.77 -9.37
C SER A 668 22.45 5.53 -9.60
N SER A 669 21.67 5.08 -8.60
CA SER A 669 20.21 4.92 -8.73
C SER A 669 19.36 5.44 -7.56
N LYS A 670 19.97 6.05 -6.54
CA LYS A 670 19.23 6.73 -5.45
C LYS A 670 19.79 8.12 -5.08
N GLU A 671 20.99 8.49 -5.53
CA GLU A 671 21.64 9.73 -5.06
C GLU A 671 21.34 10.98 -5.92
N THR A 672 21.09 10.86 -7.23
CA THR A 672 20.95 12.05 -8.11
C THR A 672 19.82 12.99 -7.69
N ASP A 673 18.60 12.47 -7.50
CA ASP A 673 17.44 13.25 -7.05
C ASP A 673 17.63 13.86 -5.65
N PHE A 674 18.30 13.13 -4.75
CA PHE A 674 18.55 13.58 -3.39
C PHE A 674 19.64 14.65 -3.33
N ARG A 675 20.68 14.50 -4.16
CA ARG A 675 21.81 15.42 -4.25
C ARG A 675 21.44 16.71 -4.98
N GLU A 676 20.61 16.66 -6.03
CA GLU A 676 20.03 17.87 -6.65
C GLU A 676 19.14 18.63 -5.66
N TRP A 677 18.31 17.93 -4.89
CA TRP A 677 17.49 18.51 -3.81
C TRP A 677 18.35 19.12 -2.68
N PHE A 678 19.44 18.45 -2.29
CA PHE A 678 20.36 18.94 -1.25
C PHE A 678 21.15 20.18 -1.68
N GLU A 679 21.58 20.26 -2.94
CA GLU A 679 22.19 21.46 -3.53
C GLU A 679 21.16 22.62 -3.59
N GLU A 680 19.90 22.35 -3.95
CA GLU A 680 18.85 23.36 -3.97
C GLU A 680 18.52 23.91 -2.56
N ILE A 681 18.47 23.04 -1.55
CA ILE A 681 18.28 23.45 -0.15
C ILE A 681 19.50 24.20 0.38
N SER A 682 20.71 23.72 0.10
CA SER A 682 21.95 24.41 0.48
C SER A 682 22.05 25.80 -0.15
N ALA A 683 21.61 25.97 -1.40
CA ALA A 683 21.48 27.26 -2.06
C ALA A 683 20.43 28.16 -1.39
N LYS A 684 19.25 27.63 -1.04
CA LYS A 684 18.20 28.38 -0.30
C LYS A 684 18.65 28.83 1.09
N ILE A 685 19.35 27.97 1.83
CA ILE A 685 19.90 28.28 3.16
C ILE A 685 21.01 29.35 3.05
N LYS A 686 21.93 29.24 2.07
CA LYS A 686 22.92 30.30 1.80
C LYS A 686 22.26 31.62 1.39
N ALA A 687 21.20 31.59 0.59
CA ALA A 687 20.45 32.79 0.19
C ALA A 687 19.71 33.44 1.37
N LEU A 688 19.20 32.66 2.33
CA LEU A 688 18.59 33.16 3.57
C LEU A 688 19.63 33.75 4.53
N SER A 689 20.78 33.09 4.70
CA SER A 689 21.92 33.58 5.49
C SER A 689 22.47 34.91 4.93
N ASN A 690 22.66 35.00 3.61
CA ASN A 690 23.12 36.24 2.99
C ASN A 690 22.07 37.38 3.07
N LYS A 691 20.77 37.05 3.10
CA LYS A 691 19.71 38.04 3.36
C LYS A 691 19.64 38.51 4.81
N SER A 692 19.97 37.68 5.79
CA SER A 692 20.02 38.10 7.20
C SER A 692 21.25 38.97 7.49
N LEU A 693 22.41 38.65 6.89
CA LEU A 693 23.61 39.50 6.96
C LEU A 693 23.39 40.86 6.30
N ALA A 694 22.73 40.92 5.13
CA ALA A 694 22.39 42.17 4.44
C ALA A 694 21.38 43.06 5.20
N TRP A 695 20.73 42.56 6.25
CA TRP A 695 19.84 43.33 7.14
C TRP A 695 20.57 43.92 8.36
N ILE A 696 21.74 43.39 8.72
CA ILE A 696 22.51 43.83 9.90
C ILE A 696 23.38 45.06 9.56
N ASP A 697 23.83 45.20 8.31
CA ASP A 697 24.63 46.34 7.82
C ASP A 697 23.82 47.61 7.47
N LYS A 698 22.54 47.69 7.82
CA LYS A 698 21.70 48.90 7.64
C LYS A 698 21.03 49.36 8.92
N LYS A 699 21.81 49.96 9.81
CA LYS A 699 21.29 50.95 10.76
C LYS A 699 21.09 52.31 10.07
N PRO A 700 19.90 52.93 10.14
CA PRO A 700 19.76 54.36 10.01
C PRO A 700 20.17 55.03 11.33
N ASP A 701 20.94 56.11 11.26
CA ASP A 701 20.93 57.11 12.33
C ASP A 701 19.57 57.83 12.31
N TYR A 702 18.85 57.81 13.43
CA TYR A 702 18.02 58.91 13.98
C TYR A 702 17.42 58.53 15.35
#